data_AF-A0A1Y1YWK6-F1
#
_entry.id   AF-A0A1Y1YWK6-F1
#
_cell.length_a   1.000
_cell.length_b   1.000
_cell.length_c   1.000
_cell.angle_alpha   90.00
_cell.angle_beta   90.00
_cell.angle_gamma   90.00
#
_symmetry.space_group_name_H-M   'P 1'
#
loop_
_entity.id
_entity.type
_entity.pdbx_description
1 polymer ?
#
loop_
_entity_poly.entity_id
_entity_poly.type
_entity_poly.pdbx_seq_one_letter_code
_entity_poly.pdbx_strand_id
1 'polypeptide(L)'
;MRLVPREMDKLMLHQVGYLAQMRLARGIQLNHSEASALIASQALEFMRDGTHSVAEIMDLGRQFLGRRHIRPSAMATLHEVQVEGTFTEGTFLVTIHDPICTDDGNLELALYGSFLPIPSMDVFPAVGPIDKKALPGSLELRTEKIILVPNRERVALAVTNNGDRPVQVGSHFHFVEANAELCFDRGVAYGRRLDIAAGTAVRFEPGESKTVSLVDIGGDKVITGGNNIATGPVDRSRVPEIVERCKQLGFQHREQPSLPAPAPFTLEHATYVDMYGPTVGDKIRLGDTELVIEIEKDFTVYGDECKFGGGKVLREGMGQKTAVADDDCLDLVITNCVILDHSGIVKADIGIKDSMIVGIGKAGNPDVMDNVTPGLVVGASTEALAGEGHIFTAGAIDTHVHFICPQLAEEALSSGITTMIGGGTGPNTGTNATTCTPGANHIQFMLQSTDSVPMNMGFTGKGNCSDAEALREQVRAGALGLKLHEDWGSTPAAIDNCLSVCEEFDVQATIHTDTLNESGYVEATIAAFKNRTIHTYHSEGAGGGHAPDIIRVCGEETVLPSSTNPTRPYCNNTLDEHVDMLMVCHHLDKRIPEDVAFAESRIRAETIAAEDVLHDLGAISVISSDSQAMGRIGEVVSRTWKTAHKNKVQRGHLAAPGEKCSPNNDNFRAKRYVSKYTINPAIAHGCSHMIGSIEAGKYADLVMYNPAFFGTKPELIIKGGMIAWANMGDANASIPTTQPVIGREMYGATGNGIRALAFVSQDSVDSGVIAKYNLKKQPVPVKKCRGLKKSDMKHNGVTPEIKVDPETYEVYADGVHMTCPPATELPMAQNHFIF
;
A
#
# COMPACT_ATOMS: atom_id res chain seq x y z
N MET A 1 27.87 23.18 -18.61
CA MET A 1 26.42 22.98 -18.69
C MET A 1 25.66 23.75 -17.60
N ARG A 2 26.11 23.75 -16.33
CA ARG A 2 25.38 24.42 -15.23
C ARG A 2 23.94 23.88 -15.09
N LEU A 3 23.80 22.57 -15.21
CA LEU A 3 22.51 21.88 -15.11
C LEU A 3 21.95 22.05 -13.70
N VAL A 4 20.70 22.51 -13.61
CA VAL A 4 19.95 22.52 -12.35
C VAL A 4 19.19 21.19 -12.17
N PRO A 5 18.71 20.84 -10.95
CA PRO A 5 18.09 19.53 -10.70
C PRO A 5 16.98 19.14 -11.67
N ARG A 6 16.06 20.07 -12.00
CA ARG A 6 14.99 19.82 -12.99
C ARG A 6 15.51 19.45 -14.38
N GLU A 7 16.67 19.97 -14.80
CA GLU A 7 17.26 19.61 -16.10
C GLU A 7 17.81 18.19 -16.07
N MET A 8 18.32 17.72 -14.93
CA MET A 8 18.73 16.32 -14.77
C MET A 8 17.51 15.38 -14.83
N ASP A 9 16.42 15.74 -14.16
CA ASP A 9 15.16 14.99 -14.20
C ASP A 9 14.62 14.89 -15.64
N LYS A 10 14.63 16.00 -16.39
CA LYS A 10 14.16 16.02 -17.79
C LYS A 10 15.10 15.24 -18.72
N LEU A 11 16.41 15.22 -18.46
CA LEU A 11 17.34 14.36 -19.20
C LEU A 11 17.09 12.88 -18.94
N MET A 12 16.79 12.48 -17.70
CA MET A 12 16.39 11.11 -17.36
C MET A 12 15.07 10.75 -18.07
N LEU A 13 14.07 11.62 -18.00
CA LEU A 13 12.80 11.45 -18.71
C LEU A 13 13.02 11.22 -20.22
N HIS A 14 13.85 12.08 -20.83
CA HIS A 14 14.19 11.98 -22.25
C HIS A 14 14.92 10.65 -22.58
N GLN A 15 15.82 10.17 -21.71
CA GLN A 15 16.48 8.88 -21.91
C GLN A 15 15.49 7.70 -21.90
N VAL A 16 14.52 7.72 -20.98
CA VAL A 16 13.45 6.70 -20.96
C VAL A 16 12.53 6.86 -22.18
N GLY A 17 12.22 8.09 -22.59
CA GLY A 17 11.48 8.37 -23.81
C GLY A 17 12.18 7.80 -25.05
N TYR A 18 13.48 8.03 -25.19
CA TYR A 18 14.28 7.48 -26.29
C TYR A 18 14.37 5.94 -26.24
N LEU A 19 14.49 5.34 -25.04
CA LEU A 19 14.39 3.89 -24.87
C LEU A 19 13.03 3.36 -25.38
N ALA A 20 11.93 4.04 -25.03
CA ALA A 20 10.60 3.69 -25.50
C ALA A 20 10.49 3.85 -27.03
N GLN A 21 11.08 4.88 -27.62
CA GLN A 21 11.16 5.03 -29.08
C GLN A 21 11.92 3.88 -29.75
N MET A 22 13.06 3.45 -29.20
CA MET A 22 13.80 2.29 -29.72
C MET A 22 12.99 0.99 -29.63
N ARG A 23 12.16 0.84 -28.59
CA ARG A 23 11.24 -0.30 -28.42
C ARG A 23 10.11 -0.24 -29.44
N LEU A 24 9.48 0.92 -29.59
CA LEU A 24 8.43 1.17 -30.58
C LEU A 24 8.93 0.93 -32.00
N ALA A 25 10.12 1.43 -32.36
CA ALA A 25 10.72 1.31 -33.69
C ALA A 25 11.00 -0.14 -34.13
N ARG A 26 11.00 -1.11 -33.19
CA ARG A 26 11.11 -2.54 -33.48
C ARG A 26 9.83 -3.34 -33.20
N GLY A 27 8.70 -2.65 -33.05
CA GLY A 27 7.38 -3.28 -32.92
C GLY A 27 6.96 -3.71 -31.52
N ILE A 28 7.63 -3.23 -30.46
CA ILE A 28 7.22 -3.54 -29.08
C ILE A 28 6.02 -2.67 -28.69
N GLN A 29 4.98 -3.30 -28.14
CA GLN A 29 3.89 -2.58 -27.48
C GLN A 29 4.35 -2.02 -26.14
N LEU A 30 4.26 -0.71 -25.97
CA LEU A 30 4.76 0.00 -24.80
C LEU A 30 3.83 -0.17 -23.59
N ASN A 31 4.40 -0.31 -22.40
CA ASN A 31 3.66 -0.26 -21.14
C ASN A 31 3.40 1.19 -20.69
N HIS A 32 2.75 1.37 -19.53
CA HIS A 32 2.41 2.69 -19.00
C HIS A 32 3.65 3.60 -18.89
N SER A 33 4.71 3.15 -18.23
CA SER A 33 5.90 3.97 -17.98
C SER A 33 6.61 4.37 -19.27
N GLU A 34 6.70 3.45 -20.23
CA GLU A 34 7.31 3.71 -21.53
C GLU A 34 6.48 4.68 -22.37
N ALA A 35 5.15 4.51 -22.41
CA ALA A 35 4.25 5.38 -23.15
C ALA A 35 4.24 6.80 -22.57
N SER A 36 4.12 6.93 -21.24
CA SER A 36 4.20 8.22 -20.54
C SER A 36 5.51 8.95 -20.84
N ALA A 37 6.64 8.25 -20.77
CA ALA A 37 7.95 8.82 -21.04
C ALA A 37 8.11 9.25 -22.51
N LEU A 38 7.64 8.44 -23.46
CA LEU A 38 7.67 8.79 -24.89
C LEU A 38 6.84 10.05 -25.15
N ILE A 39 5.60 10.08 -24.66
CA ILE A 39 4.67 11.20 -24.90
C ILE A 39 5.22 12.49 -24.29
N ALA A 40 5.68 12.43 -23.03
CA ALA A 40 6.24 13.60 -22.36
C ALA A 40 7.53 14.09 -23.03
N SER A 41 8.42 13.17 -23.44
CA SER A 41 9.66 13.52 -24.13
C SER A 41 9.38 14.16 -25.49
N GLN A 42 8.41 13.65 -26.25
CA GLN A 42 8.03 14.25 -27.52
C GLN A 42 7.45 15.65 -27.34
N ALA A 43 6.57 15.83 -26.36
CA ALA A 43 6.06 17.16 -26.02
C ALA A 43 7.21 18.13 -25.72
N LEU A 44 8.25 17.71 -24.96
CA LEU A 44 9.43 18.54 -24.70
C LEU A 44 10.21 18.92 -25.97
N GLU A 45 10.37 18.00 -26.93
CA GLU A 45 11.04 18.30 -28.22
C GLU A 45 10.23 19.31 -29.04
N PHE A 46 8.90 19.17 -29.12
CA PHE A 46 8.05 20.15 -29.79
C PHE A 46 8.05 21.53 -29.11
N MET A 47 8.14 21.57 -27.77
CA MET A 47 8.34 22.83 -27.04
C MET A 47 9.70 23.46 -27.40
N ARG A 48 10.74 22.63 -27.49
CA ARG A 48 12.11 23.07 -27.80
C ARG A 48 12.24 23.66 -29.19
N ASP A 49 11.52 23.15 -30.17
CA ASP A 49 11.50 23.70 -31.53
C ASP A 49 10.87 25.09 -31.60
N GLY A 50 9.99 25.43 -30.66
CA GLY A 50 9.45 26.79 -30.51
C GLY A 50 8.48 27.21 -31.62
N THR A 51 7.94 26.24 -32.35
CA THR A 51 7.02 26.45 -33.49
C THR A 51 5.55 26.16 -33.16
N HIS A 52 5.27 25.60 -31.98
CA HIS A 52 3.94 25.21 -31.54
C HIS A 52 3.58 25.90 -30.22
N SER A 53 2.32 26.27 -30.08
CA SER A 53 1.72 26.72 -28.83
C SER A 53 1.40 25.54 -27.89
N VAL A 54 1.12 25.85 -26.62
CA VAL A 54 0.64 24.85 -25.63
C VAL A 54 -0.55 24.05 -26.19
N ALA A 55 -1.56 24.74 -26.75
CA ALA A 55 -2.76 24.10 -27.27
C ALA A 55 -2.48 23.15 -28.45
N GLU A 56 -1.55 23.52 -29.33
CA GLU A 56 -1.15 22.65 -30.45
C GLU A 56 -0.40 21.41 -29.97
N ILE A 57 0.47 21.52 -28.97
CA ILE A 57 1.16 20.35 -28.40
C ILE A 57 0.19 19.44 -27.64
N MET A 58 -0.83 20.01 -26.97
CA MET A 58 -1.91 19.21 -26.37
C MET A 58 -2.62 18.34 -27.40
N ASP A 59 -2.86 18.86 -28.61
CA ASP A 59 -3.49 18.10 -29.69
C ASP A 59 -2.53 17.10 -30.35
N LEU A 60 -1.29 17.52 -30.66
CA LEU A 60 -0.24 16.64 -31.22
C LEU A 60 0.02 15.43 -30.31
N GLY A 61 0.05 15.65 -29.00
CA GLY A 61 0.27 14.60 -28.00
C GLY A 61 -0.70 13.44 -28.09
N ARG A 62 -1.95 13.69 -28.50
CA ARG A 62 -3.00 12.68 -28.68
C ARG A 62 -2.82 11.84 -29.95
N GLN A 63 -1.91 12.26 -30.81
CA GLN A 63 -1.63 11.61 -32.08
C GLN A 63 -0.40 10.70 -32.01
N PHE A 64 0.46 10.80 -30.97
CA PHE A 64 1.72 10.05 -30.94
C PHE A 64 1.50 8.52 -30.91
N LEU A 65 0.65 8.03 -30.00
CA LEU A 65 0.44 6.60 -29.79
C LEU A 65 -1.04 6.23 -29.94
N GLY A 66 -1.30 5.10 -30.58
CA GLY A 66 -2.65 4.51 -30.68
C GLY A 66 -2.74 3.23 -29.85
N ARG A 67 -3.94 2.66 -29.75
CA ARG A 67 -4.22 1.43 -29.00
C ARG A 67 -3.35 0.24 -29.41
N ARG A 68 -2.90 0.17 -30.67
CA ARG A 68 -2.00 -0.92 -31.15
C ARG A 68 -0.58 -0.81 -30.62
N HIS A 69 -0.14 0.40 -30.26
CA HIS A 69 1.25 0.70 -29.91
C HIS A 69 1.54 0.49 -28.42
N ILE A 70 0.51 0.26 -27.61
CA ILE A 70 0.63 0.09 -26.17
C ILE A 70 0.05 -1.25 -25.71
N ARG A 71 0.49 -1.73 -24.55
CA ARG A 71 -0.12 -2.89 -23.90
C ARG A 71 -1.54 -2.51 -23.41
N PRO A 72 -2.53 -3.42 -23.44
CA PRO A 72 -3.89 -3.12 -23.00
C PRO A 72 -3.98 -2.56 -21.57
N SER A 73 -3.09 -3.01 -20.68
CA SER A 73 -2.99 -2.54 -19.28
C SER A 73 -2.76 -1.03 -19.15
N ALA A 74 -2.01 -0.42 -20.08
CA ALA A 74 -1.71 1.01 -20.04
C ALA A 74 -2.96 1.87 -20.35
N MET A 75 -3.97 1.33 -21.03
CA MET A 75 -5.22 2.04 -21.30
C MET A 75 -6.06 2.30 -20.04
N ALA A 76 -5.83 1.53 -18.97
CA ALA A 76 -6.54 1.68 -17.71
C ALA A 76 -5.98 2.82 -16.83
N THR A 77 -4.79 3.32 -17.14
CA THR A 77 -4.05 4.24 -16.27
C THR A 77 -3.57 5.49 -17.00
N LEU A 78 -3.41 5.44 -18.32
CA LEU A 78 -2.87 6.54 -19.12
C LEU A 78 -3.99 7.49 -19.60
N HIS A 79 -4.64 8.17 -18.65
CA HIS A 79 -5.70 9.15 -18.92
C HIS A 79 -5.16 10.54 -19.24
N GLU A 80 -3.98 10.88 -18.71
CA GLU A 80 -3.30 12.12 -19.03
C GLU A 80 -1.79 11.98 -18.91
N VAL A 81 -1.07 12.83 -19.65
CA VAL A 81 0.38 13.02 -19.49
C VAL A 81 0.64 14.51 -19.36
N GLN A 82 1.25 14.89 -18.24
CA GLN A 82 1.60 16.26 -17.92
C GLN A 82 3.10 16.46 -17.99
N VAL A 83 3.56 17.51 -18.66
CA VAL A 83 4.98 17.87 -18.70
C VAL A 83 5.16 19.38 -18.83
N GLU A 84 6.16 19.92 -18.15
CA GLU A 84 6.59 21.31 -18.30
C GLU A 84 7.89 21.39 -19.08
N GLY A 85 7.95 22.28 -20.05
CA GLY A 85 9.15 22.56 -20.83
C GLY A 85 9.28 24.03 -21.17
N THR A 86 10.45 24.40 -21.70
CA THR A 86 10.78 25.78 -22.03
C THR A 86 10.39 26.09 -23.47
N PHE A 87 9.29 26.82 -23.62
CA PHE A 87 8.92 27.51 -24.86
C PHE A 87 9.80 28.76 -25.05
N THR A 88 9.67 29.42 -26.20
CA THR A 88 10.33 30.71 -26.48
C THR A 88 9.99 31.80 -25.47
N GLU A 89 8.79 31.73 -24.86
CA GLU A 89 8.27 32.70 -23.89
C GLU A 89 8.56 32.33 -22.43
N GLY A 90 9.02 31.10 -22.15
CA GLY A 90 9.28 30.61 -20.80
C GLY A 90 8.76 29.19 -20.56
N THR A 91 8.62 28.83 -19.29
CA THR A 91 8.14 27.49 -18.89
C THR A 91 6.61 27.46 -18.82
N PHE A 92 6.01 26.47 -19.49
CA PHE A 92 4.57 26.25 -19.46
C PHE A 92 4.25 24.77 -19.29
N LEU A 93 3.13 24.51 -18.63
CA LEU A 93 2.53 23.18 -18.50
C LEU A 93 1.78 22.81 -19.78
N VAL A 94 2.05 21.61 -20.28
CA VAL A 94 1.22 20.93 -21.26
C VAL A 94 0.59 19.71 -20.60
N THR A 95 -0.74 19.61 -20.71
CA THR A 95 -1.49 18.43 -20.28
C THR A 95 -2.15 17.79 -21.48
N ILE A 96 -1.70 16.58 -21.83
CA ILE A 96 -2.27 15.80 -22.94
C ILE A 96 -3.33 14.88 -22.33
N HIS A 97 -4.60 15.23 -22.51
CA HIS A 97 -5.74 14.44 -22.07
C HIS A 97 -6.07 13.33 -23.06
N ASP A 98 -6.39 12.14 -22.55
CA ASP A 98 -6.70 10.94 -23.32
C ASP A 98 -5.71 10.71 -24.47
N PRO A 99 -4.40 10.58 -24.17
CA PRO A 99 -3.35 10.49 -25.19
C PRO A 99 -3.51 9.29 -26.12
N ILE A 100 -4.24 8.26 -25.69
CA ILE A 100 -4.55 7.07 -26.49
C ILE A 100 -6.01 7.12 -26.93
N CYS A 101 -6.31 7.92 -27.96
CA CYS A 101 -7.68 8.13 -28.44
C CYS A 101 -7.99 7.51 -29.82
N THR A 102 -7.00 6.92 -30.50
CA THR A 102 -7.14 6.28 -31.82
C THR A 102 -6.66 4.82 -31.80
N ASP A 103 -6.97 4.04 -32.83
CA ASP A 103 -6.38 2.70 -33.01
C ASP A 103 -4.91 2.78 -33.39
N ASP A 104 -4.61 3.63 -34.37
CA ASP A 104 -3.28 3.90 -34.89
C ASP A 104 -2.81 5.31 -34.47
N GLY A 105 -1.57 5.39 -34.00
CA GLY A 105 -0.86 6.65 -33.78
C GLY A 105 -0.06 7.07 -35.01
N ASN A 106 0.35 8.33 -35.05
CA ASN A 106 1.29 8.88 -36.02
C ASN A 106 2.73 8.59 -35.56
N LEU A 107 3.31 7.52 -36.09
CA LEU A 107 4.65 7.07 -35.72
C LEU A 107 5.76 8.02 -36.19
N GLU A 108 5.52 8.87 -37.19
CA GLU A 108 6.45 9.93 -37.56
C GLU A 108 6.59 10.96 -36.43
N LEU A 109 5.46 11.32 -35.79
CA LEU A 109 5.46 12.21 -34.63
C LEU A 109 6.03 11.52 -33.39
N ALA A 110 5.67 10.24 -33.14
CA ALA A 110 6.18 9.49 -31.98
C ALA A 110 7.70 9.28 -32.03
N LEU A 111 8.28 9.21 -33.23
CA LEU A 111 9.71 9.02 -33.47
C LEU A 111 10.40 10.33 -33.91
N TYR A 112 9.71 11.47 -33.83
CA TYR A 112 10.28 12.77 -34.18
C TYR A 112 11.55 13.04 -33.38
N GLY A 113 12.56 13.63 -34.03
CA GLY A 113 13.87 13.92 -33.43
C GLY A 113 14.77 12.72 -33.11
N SER A 114 14.25 11.48 -33.16
CA SER A 114 15.00 10.28 -32.74
C SER A 114 15.98 9.75 -33.79
N PHE A 115 15.76 10.08 -35.08
CA PHE A 115 16.46 9.50 -36.24
C PHE A 115 16.35 7.97 -36.36
N LEU A 116 15.41 7.36 -35.65
CA LEU A 116 15.09 5.94 -35.80
C LEU A 116 14.23 5.70 -37.06
N PRO A 117 14.34 4.52 -37.69
CA PRO A 117 13.46 4.18 -38.80
C PRO A 117 12.01 4.04 -38.31
N ILE A 118 11.07 4.60 -39.07
CA ILE A 118 9.64 4.43 -38.79
C ILE A 118 9.25 3.00 -39.14
N PRO A 119 8.75 2.19 -38.18
CA PRO A 119 8.35 0.82 -38.47
C PRO A 119 7.06 0.81 -39.27
N SER A 120 6.86 -0.26 -40.05
CA SER A 120 5.59 -0.49 -40.72
C SER A 120 4.52 -0.92 -39.71
N MET A 121 3.26 -0.52 -39.93
CA MET A 121 2.15 -0.77 -38.99
C MET A 121 1.78 -2.25 -38.83
N ASP A 122 2.26 -3.13 -39.70
CA ASP A 122 2.03 -4.58 -39.66
C ASP A 122 2.83 -5.30 -38.57
N VAL A 123 3.89 -4.66 -38.03
CA VAL A 123 4.65 -5.25 -36.91
C VAL A 123 3.90 -5.21 -35.58
N PHE A 124 2.85 -4.38 -35.48
CA PHE A 124 1.98 -4.29 -34.31
C PHE A 124 0.73 -5.13 -34.49
N PRO A 125 0.24 -5.82 -33.45
CA PRO A 125 -0.99 -6.61 -33.54
C PRO A 125 -2.21 -5.71 -33.83
N ALA A 126 -3.23 -6.25 -34.50
CA ALA A 126 -4.49 -5.55 -34.72
C ALA A 126 -5.24 -5.30 -33.40
N VAL A 127 -6.01 -4.21 -33.29
CA VAL A 127 -6.82 -3.94 -32.09
C VAL A 127 -8.00 -4.89 -32.02
N GLY A 128 -8.06 -5.68 -30.96
CA GLY A 128 -9.23 -6.48 -30.59
C GLY A 128 -10.17 -5.74 -29.63
N PRO A 129 -11.36 -6.30 -29.36
CA PRO A 129 -12.22 -5.80 -28.29
C PRO A 129 -11.49 -5.91 -26.93
N ILE A 130 -11.65 -4.88 -26.09
CA ILE A 130 -11.02 -4.83 -24.76
C ILE A 130 -12.06 -5.20 -23.71
N ASP A 131 -11.76 -6.23 -22.92
CA ASP A 131 -12.53 -6.51 -21.71
C ASP A 131 -12.16 -5.53 -20.61
N LYS A 132 -13.04 -4.57 -20.35
CA LYS A 132 -12.85 -3.55 -19.29
C LYS A 132 -12.73 -4.17 -17.89
N LYS A 133 -13.26 -5.38 -17.67
CA LYS A 133 -13.16 -6.08 -16.37
C LYS A 133 -11.82 -6.78 -16.17
N ALA A 134 -11.07 -6.99 -17.25
CA ALA A 134 -9.71 -7.52 -17.21
C ALA A 134 -8.66 -6.42 -17.06
N LEU A 135 -9.06 -5.14 -17.19
CA LEU A 135 -8.15 -4.02 -17.05
C LEU A 135 -7.68 -3.84 -15.60
N PRO A 136 -6.43 -3.39 -15.39
CA PRO A 136 -5.89 -3.22 -14.05
C PRO A 136 -6.73 -2.29 -13.18
N GLY A 137 -6.97 -2.66 -11.92
CA GLY A 137 -7.72 -1.82 -10.98
C GLY A 137 -9.22 -1.66 -11.29
N SER A 138 -9.76 -2.41 -12.26
CA SER A 138 -11.15 -2.30 -12.67
C SER A 138 -12.15 -2.58 -11.54
N LEU A 139 -13.32 -1.94 -11.64
CA LEU A 139 -14.38 -2.01 -10.65
C LEU A 139 -15.58 -2.79 -11.19
N GLU A 140 -16.15 -3.67 -10.35
CA GLU A 140 -17.49 -4.22 -10.57
C GLU A 140 -18.45 -3.58 -9.57
N LEU A 141 -19.32 -2.71 -10.10
CA LEU A 141 -20.23 -1.90 -9.28
C LEU A 141 -21.61 -2.52 -9.23
N ARG A 142 -22.31 -2.29 -8.12
CA ARG A 142 -23.75 -2.55 -8.08
C ARG A 142 -24.51 -1.49 -8.88
N THR A 143 -25.80 -1.77 -9.12
CA THR A 143 -26.65 -0.93 -9.98
C THR A 143 -27.70 -0.16 -9.19
N GLU A 144 -27.88 -0.47 -7.91
CA GLU A 144 -28.84 0.23 -7.07
C GLU A 144 -28.37 1.65 -6.77
N LYS A 145 -29.28 2.61 -6.83
CA LYS A 145 -28.96 3.99 -6.47
C LYS A 145 -28.76 4.15 -4.97
N ILE A 146 -27.90 5.08 -4.58
CA ILE A 146 -27.59 5.38 -3.19
C ILE A 146 -28.47 6.55 -2.73
N ILE A 147 -29.24 6.33 -1.67
CA ILE A 147 -30.09 7.35 -1.05
C ILE A 147 -29.30 8.02 0.09
N LEU A 148 -29.16 9.33 0.02
CA LEU A 148 -28.40 10.10 1.01
C LEU A 148 -29.28 10.41 2.23
N VAL A 149 -28.74 10.19 3.44
CA VAL A 149 -29.38 10.49 4.75
C VAL A 149 -30.93 10.35 4.73
N PRO A 150 -31.46 9.15 4.43
CA PRO A 150 -32.87 8.96 4.08
C PRO A 150 -33.84 9.35 5.20
N ASN A 151 -33.39 9.29 6.46
CA ASN A 151 -34.23 9.49 7.64
C ASN A 151 -34.28 10.94 8.14
N ARG A 152 -33.63 11.88 7.45
CA ARG A 152 -33.60 13.30 7.86
C ARG A 152 -34.75 14.12 7.26
N GLU A 153 -35.25 15.07 8.05
CA GLU A 153 -36.31 16.00 7.64
C GLU A 153 -35.83 16.92 6.51
N ARG A 154 -36.72 17.22 5.55
CA ARG A 154 -36.41 17.96 4.33
C ARG A 154 -37.43 19.04 4.02
N VAL A 155 -36.94 20.12 3.42
CA VAL A 155 -37.76 21.23 2.94
C VAL A 155 -37.26 21.69 1.57
N ALA A 156 -38.20 22.08 0.71
CA ALA A 156 -37.88 22.79 -0.52
C ALA A 156 -37.91 24.30 -0.26
N LEU A 157 -36.95 25.03 -0.83
CA LEU A 157 -36.79 26.47 -0.58
C LEU A 157 -36.46 27.21 -1.88
N ALA A 158 -37.26 28.20 -2.26
CA ALA A 158 -36.90 29.09 -3.35
C ALA A 158 -35.88 30.13 -2.87
N VAL A 159 -34.78 30.24 -3.61
CA VAL A 159 -33.64 31.10 -3.34
C VAL A 159 -33.40 31.97 -4.56
N THR A 160 -33.23 33.28 -4.36
CA THR A 160 -32.92 34.24 -5.42
C THR A 160 -31.61 34.96 -5.10
N ASN A 161 -30.69 35.03 -6.05
CA ASN A 161 -29.50 35.87 -5.92
C ASN A 161 -29.79 37.29 -6.38
N ASN A 162 -29.93 38.23 -5.43
CA ASN A 162 -30.16 39.64 -5.72
C ASN A 162 -28.87 40.45 -5.82
N GLY A 163 -27.72 39.79 -5.68
CA GLY A 163 -26.41 40.40 -5.85
C GLY A 163 -25.99 40.53 -7.32
N ASP A 164 -24.86 41.20 -7.52
CA ASP A 164 -24.24 41.48 -8.82
C ASP A 164 -23.16 40.46 -9.22
N ARG A 165 -22.91 39.46 -8.38
CA ARG A 165 -21.89 38.41 -8.56
C ARG A 165 -22.45 37.02 -8.34
N PRO A 166 -21.85 35.99 -8.94
CA PRO A 166 -22.23 34.62 -8.69
C PRO A 166 -21.98 34.22 -7.23
N VAL A 167 -22.92 33.47 -6.65
CA VAL A 167 -22.81 32.87 -5.32
C VAL A 167 -22.89 31.36 -5.43
N GLN A 168 -21.98 30.64 -4.78
CA GLN A 168 -21.98 29.17 -4.78
C GLN A 168 -21.95 28.65 -3.34
N VAL A 169 -22.90 27.78 -2.99
CA VAL A 169 -23.09 27.27 -1.63
C VAL A 169 -22.82 25.77 -1.61
N GLY A 170 -21.86 25.35 -0.80
CA GLY A 170 -21.45 23.94 -0.67
C GLY A 170 -22.44 23.10 0.15
N SER A 171 -22.41 21.78 -0.09
CA SER A 171 -23.29 20.76 0.51
C SER A 171 -23.49 20.89 2.03
N HIS A 172 -22.41 21.11 2.77
CA HIS A 172 -22.41 21.11 4.24
C HIS A 172 -22.43 22.50 4.88
N PHE A 173 -22.56 23.55 4.08
CA PHE A 173 -22.66 24.91 4.61
C PHE A 173 -24.01 25.11 5.32
N HIS A 174 -23.99 25.68 6.52
CA HIS A 174 -25.20 26.04 7.26
C HIS A 174 -26.02 27.05 6.46
N PHE A 175 -27.17 26.64 5.93
CA PHE A 175 -27.82 27.40 4.85
C PHE A 175 -28.32 28.77 5.31
N VAL A 176 -28.70 28.90 6.59
CA VAL A 176 -29.05 30.18 7.22
C VAL A 176 -27.91 31.19 7.21
N GLU A 177 -26.66 30.75 7.18
CA GLU A 177 -25.44 31.59 7.17
C GLU A 177 -25.06 32.05 5.76
N ALA A 178 -25.80 31.66 4.71
CA ALA A 178 -25.39 31.92 3.32
C ALA A 178 -25.36 33.42 3.00
N ASN A 179 -24.66 33.82 1.93
CA ASN A 179 -24.41 35.22 1.55
C ASN A 179 -25.66 36.12 1.73
N ALA A 180 -25.45 37.34 2.26
CA ALA A 180 -26.51 38.31 2.54
C ALA A 180 -27.37 38.66 1.32
N GLU A 181 -26.81 38.61 0.11
CA GLU A 181 -27.51 38.91 -1.15
C GLU A 181 -28.43 37.77 -1.65
N LEU A 182 -28.33 36.59 -1.05
CA LEU A 182 -29.29 35.51 -1.31
C LEU A 182 -30.57 35.74 -0.50
N CYS A 183 -31.68 35.92 -1.20
CA CYS A 183 -33.00 36.15 -0.63
C CYS A 183 -33.81 34.85 -0.57
N PHE A 184 -34.15 34.42 0.64
CA PHE A 184 -34.96 33.22 0.93
C PHE A 184 -35.50 33.25 2.36
N ASP A 185 -36.24 32.22 2.76
CA ASP A 185 -36.74 32.10 4.13
C ASP A 185 -35.65 31.55 5.06
N ARG A 186 -34.91 32.49 5.69
CA ARG A 186 -33.86 32.21 6.68
C ARG A 186 -34.35 31.39 7.88
N GLY A 187 -35.61 31.55 8.28
CA GLY A 187 -36.19 30.81 9.41
C GLY A 187 -36.37 29.33 9.08
N VAL A 188 -36.83 29.04 7.86
CA VAL A 188 -36.90 27.67 7.32
C VAL A 188 -35.48 27.09 7.10
N ALA A 189 -34.50 27.89 6.71
CA ALA A 189 -33.12 27.43 6.49
C ALA A 189 -32.33 27.14 7.79
N TYR A 190 -32.76 27.64 8.94
CA TYR A 190 -32.07 27.44 10.23
C TYR A 190 -31.94 25.94 10.56
N GLY A 191 -30.76 25.49 10.99
CA GLY A 191 -30.50 24.08 11.31
C GLY A 191 -30.48 23.13 10.10
N ARG A 192 -30.35 23.66 8.87
CA ARG A 192 -30.37 22.89 7.64
C ARG A 192 -29.18 23.19 6.73
N ARG A 193 -28.86 22.24 5.87
CA ARG A 193 -27.85 22.30 4.80
C ARG A 193 -28.44 21.82 3.48
N LEU A 194 -27.72 21.96 2.37
CA LEU A 194 -28.18 21.43 1.08
C LEU A 194 -28.26 19.90 1.09
N ASP A 195 -29.34 19.35 0.56
CA ASP A 195 -29.53 17.90 0.33
C ASP A 195 -28.99 17.51 -1.05
N ILE A 196 -27.66 17.53 -1.16
CA ILE A 196 -26.90 17.20 -2.37
C ILE A 196 -25.70 16.32 -2.00
N ALA A 197 -25.06 15.71 -2.99
CA ALA A 197 -23.87 14.89 -2.78
C ALA A 197 -22.76 15.66 -2.01
N ALA A 198 -22.17 15.02 -1.00
CA ALA A 198 -21.13 15.59 -0.16
C ALA A 198 -19.95 16.13 -0.99
N GLY A 199 -19.55 17.37 -0.70
CA GLY A 199 -18.48 18.06 -1.44
C GLY A 199 -18.91 18.73 -2.75
N THR A 200 -20.17 18.62 -3.17
CA THR A 200 -20.73 19.42 -4.28
C THR A 200 -21.31 20.75 -3.79
N ALA A 201 -21.79 21.57 -4.72
CA ALA A 201 -22.36 22.89 -4.43
C ALA A 201 -23.47 23.26 -5.42
N VAL A 202 -24.36 24.17 -5.00
CA VAL A 202 -25.33 24.84 -5.89
C VAL A 202 -24.83 26.25 -6.18
N ARG A 203 -24.80 26.60 -7.47
CA ARG A 203 -24.40 27.91 -7.97
C ARG A 203 -25.62 28.75 -8.33
N PHE A 204 -25.57 30.04 -8.02
CA PHE A 204 -26.59 31.04 -8.30
C PHE A 204 -25.94 32.21 -9.06
N GLU A 205 -26.26 32.38 -10.33
CA GLU A 205 -25.83 33.55 -11.10
C GLU A 205 -26.59 34.82 -10.66
N PRO A 206 -26.08 36.03 -10.92
CA PRO A 206 -26.80 37.28 -10.62
C PRO A 206 -28.22 37.30 -11.18
N GLY A 207 -29.21 37.57 -10.34
CA GLY A 207 -30.64 37.58 -10.69
C GLY A 207 -31.30 36.21 -10.83
N GLU A 208 -30.54 35.11 -10.72
CA GLU A 208 -31.07 33.75 -10.84
C GLU A 208 -31.89 33.35 -9.62
N SER A 209 -32.99 32.62 -9.85
CA SER A 209 -33.74 31.96 -8.78
C SER A 209 -33.84 30.45 -9.02
N LYS A 210 -33.53 29.67 -7.98
CA LYS A 210 -33.61 28.20 -7.97
C LYS A 210 -34.37 27.75 -6.74
N THR A 211 -35.13 26.65 -6.88
CA THR A 211 -35.64 25.91 -5.73
C THR A 211 -34.61 24.85 -5.34
N VAL A 212 -34.16 24.87 -4.08
CA VAL A 212 -33.20 23.89 -3.55
C VAL A 212 -33.87 22.99 -2.54
N SER A 213 -33.38 21.75 -2.43
CA SER A 213 -33.70 20.83 -1.33
C SER A 213 -32.73 21.07 -0.18
N LEU A 214 -33.26 21.27 1.02
CA LEU A 214 -32.48 21.35 2.25
C LEU A 214 -32.84 20.18 3.17
N VAL A 215 -31.85 19.70 3.91
CA VAL A 215 -31.96 18.63 4.90
C VAL A 215 -31.44 19.12 6.25
N ASP A 216 -32.04 18.65 7.33
CA ASP A 216 -31.55 18.91 8.69
C ASP A 216 -30.08 18.45 8.86
N ILE A 217 -29.32 19.21 9.66
CA ILE A 217 -28.00 18.75 10.12
C ILE A 217 -28.16 17.56 11.08
N GLY A 218 -27.16 16.67 11.11
CA GLY A 218 -27.13 15.51 12.01
C GLY A 218 -26.45 15.81 13.34
N GLY A 219 -26.12 14.74 14.07
CA GLY A 219 -25.32 14.80 15.29
C GLY A 219 -25.98 15.59 16.42
N ASP A 220 -25.18 16.37 17.15
CA ASP A 220 -25.65 17.20 18.27
C ASP A 220 -26.47 18.42 17.82
N LYS A 221 -26.57 18.64 16.49
CA LYS A 221 -27.27 19.76 15.84
C LYS A 221 -26.84 21.11 16.40
N VAL A 222 -25.54 21.40 16.35
CA VAL A 222 -24.94 22.66 16.78
C VAL A 222 -24.38 23.40 15.57
N ILE A 223 -24.80 24.67 15.39
CA ILE A 223 -24.26 25.54 14.35
C ILE A 223 -23.08 26.31 14.91
N THR A 224 -21.98 26.36 14.16
CA THR A 224 -20.85 27.25 14.38
C THR A 224 -20.33 27.78 13.04
N GLY A 225 -19.58 28.89 13.07
CA GLY A 225 -18.94 29.45 11.89
C GLY A 225 -19.83 30.32 11.00
N GLY A 226 -19.47 30.39 9.72
CA GLY A 226 -20.21 31.18 8.72
C GLY A 226 -20.21 32.68 9.01
N ASN A 227 -21.38 33.30 9.06
CA ASN A 227 -21.54 34.72 9.40
C ASN A 227 -21.89 34.92 10.89
N ASN A 228 -21.78 33.86 11.70
CA ASN A 228 -22.05 33.86 13.13
C ASN A 228 -23.48 34.34 13.47
N ILE A 229 -24.46 34.08 12.60
CA ILE A 229 -25.86 34.50 12.78
C ILE A 229 -26.56 33.58 13.79
N ALA A 230 -26.39 32.28 13.61
CA ALA A 230 -27.22 31.26 14.23
C ALA A 230 -26.42 30.28 15.12
N THR A 231 -25.24 30.70 15.56
CA THR A 231 -24.34 29.92 16.42
C THR A 231 -25.04 29.38 17.68
N GLY A 232 -24.74 28.13 18.00
CA GLY A 232 -25.27 27.38 19.14
C GLY A 232 -26.15 26.20 18.75
N PRO A 233 -26.71 25.49 19.74
CA PRO A 233 -27.64 24.38 19.51
C PRO A 233 -28.86 24.83 18.72
N VAL A 234 -29.32 23.98 17.79
CA VAL A 234 -30.52 24.22 17.00
C VAL A 234 -31.75 24.08 17.89
N ASP A 235 -32.41 25.21 18.17
CA ASP A 235 -33.70 25.26 18.83
C ASP A 235 -34.69 26.06 17.98
N ARG A 236 -35.69 25.38 17.40
CA ARG A 236 -36.69 25.97 16.50
C ARG A 236 -37.49 27.10 17.17
N SER A 237 -37.52 27.18 18.50
CA SER A 237 -38.14 28.30 19.22
C SER A 237 -37.42 29.63 18.98
N ARG A 238 -36.13 29.60 18.62
CA ARG A 238 -35.28 30.77 18.33
C ARG A 238 -35.44 31.34 16.93
N VAL A 239 -36.25 30.74 16.06
CA VAL A 239 -36.44 31.22 14.68
C VAL A 239 -36.77 32.72 14.61
N PRO A 240 -37.67 33.29 15.43
CA PRO A 240 -37.94 34.73 15.41
C PRO A 240 -36.71 35.60 15.73
N GLU A 241 -35.91 35.18 16.72
CA GLU A 241 -34.65 35.85 17.10
C GLU A 241 -33.64 35.82 15.94
N ILE A 242 -33.45 34.65 15.31
CA ILE A 242 -32.52 34.45 14.19
C ILE A 242 -32.92 35.29 12.98
N VAL A 243 -34.20 35.29 12.60
CA VAL A 243 -34.70 36.08 11.47
C VAL A 243 -34.54 37.58 11.74
N GLU A 244 -34.82 38.03 12.96
CA GLU A 244 -34.62 39.43 13.35
C GLU A 244 -33.14 39.82 13.27
N ARG A 245 -32.25 38.96 13.75
CA ARG A 245 -30.80 39.15 13.62
C ARG A 245 -30.34 39.20 12.16
N CYS A 246 -30.85 38.34 11.29
CA CYS A 246 -30.59 38.41 9.85
C CYS A 246 -30.95 39.79 9.28
N LYS A 247 -32.15 40.29 9.58
CA LYS A 247 -32.63 41.60 9.11
C LYS A 247 -31.74 42.74 9.62
N GLN A 248 -31.36 42.71 10.91
CA GLN A 248 -30.47 43.71 11.52
C GLN A 248 -29.09 43.74 10.87
N LEU A 249 -28.58 42.57 10.46
CA LEU A 249 -27.29 42.43 9.77
C LEU A 249 -27.38 42.63 8.25
N GLY A 250 -28.56 42.97 7.71
CA GLY A 250 -28.75 43.21 6.28
C GLY A 250 -28.82 41.95 5.42
N PHE A 251 -29.00 40.77 6.02
CA PHE A 251 -29.20 39.53 5.27
C PHE A 251 -30.61 39.49 4.70
N GLN A 252 -30.71 39.31 3.39
CA GLN A 252 -31.99 39.28 2.71
C GLN A 252 -32.81 38.07 3.18
N HIS A 253 -34.05 38.35 3.57
CA HIS A 253 -35.01 37.39 4.08
C HIS A 253 -36.38 37.65 3.46
N ARG A 254 -37.04 36.58 3.02
CA ARG A 254 -38.42 36.61 2.54
C ARG A 254 -39.16 35.37 3.00
N GLU A 255 -40.18 35.55 3.83
CA GLU A 255 -41.14 34.49 4.15
C GLU A 255 -41.78 33.98 2.85
N GLN A 256 -41.95 32.67 2.75
CA GLN A 256 -42.54 32.04 1.57
C GLN A 256 -43.49 30.92 2.00
N PRO A 257 -44.52 30.59 1.19
CA PRO A 257 -45.40 29.47 1.50
C PRO A 257 -44.60 28.17 1.59
N SER A 258 -45.04 27.27 2.47
CA SER A 258 -44.47 25.93 2.55
C SER A 258 -44.60 25.23 1.20
N LEU A 259 -43.47 24.79 0.66
CA LEU A 259 -43.41 23.98 -0.55
C LEU A 259 -43.50 22.49 -0.18
N PRO A 260 -43.97 21.62 -1.09
CA PRO A 260 -43.97 20.17 -0.85
C PRO A 260 -42.57 19.69 -0.47
N ALA A 261 -42.48 18.88 0.58
CA ALA A 261 -41.21 18.31 1.00
C ALA A 261 -40.62 17.45 -0.12
N PRO A 262 -39.36 17.68 -0.51
CA PRO A 262 -38.71 16.91 -1.56
C PRO A 262 -38.43 15.48 -1.08
N ALA A 263 -38.40 14.53 -2.02
CA ALA A 263 -37.91 13.19 -1.74
C ALA A 263 -36.40 13.23 -1.44
N PRO A 264 -35.86 12.23 -0.70
CA PRO A 264 -34.43 12.13 -0.44
C PRO A 264 -33.57 12.16 -1.70
N PHE A 265 -32.49 12.93 -1.66
CA PHE A 265 -31.52 12.96 -2.75
C PHE A 265 -30.97 11.55 -3.02
N THR A 266 -30.94 11.17 -4.29
CA THR A 266 -30.54 9.85 -4.75
C THR A 266 -29.44 10.01 -5.79
N LEU A 267 -28.32 9.32 -5.61
CA LEU A 267 -27.15 9.36 -6.49
C LEU A 267 -27.02 8.05 -7.26
N GLU A 268 -26.65 8.12 -8.54
CA GLU A 268 -26.26 6.92 -9.29
C GLU A 268 -25.02 6.29 -8.64
N HIS A 269 -25.00 4.96 -8.53
CA HIS A 269 -23.92 4.24 -7.84
C HIS A 269 -22.55 4.57 -8.45
N ALA A 270 -22.42 4.54 -9.77
CA ALA A 270 -21.17 4.89 -10.46
C ALA A 270 -20.68 6.30 -10.09
N THR A 271 -21.58 7.29 -10.03
CA THR A 271 -21.22 8.65 -9.63
C THR A 271 -20.80 8.73 -8.17
N TYR A 272 -21.40 7.94 -7.28
CA TYR A 272 -20.93 7.83 -5.89
C TYR A 272 -19.49 7.32 -5.83
N VAL A 273 -19.20 6.25 -6.57
CA VAL A 273 -17.88 5.62 -6.61
C VAL A 273 -16.83 6.57 -7.17
N ASP A 274 -17.14 7.30 -8.26
CA ASP A 274 -16.24 8.30 -8.82
C ASP A 274 -15.91 9.42 -7.81
N MET A 275 -16.85 9.72 -6.91
CA MET A 275 -16.69 10.79 -5.93
C MET A 275 -16.02 10.34 -4.64
N TYR A 276 -16.29 9.15 -4.14
CA TYR A 276 -15.90 8.73 -2.78
C TYR A 276 -15.18 7.38 -2.76
N GLY A 277 -14.96 6.75 -3.91
CA GLY A 277 -14.50 5.37 -4.02
C GLY A 277 -15.60 4.34 -3.75
N PRO A 278 -15.31 3.05 -3.99
CA PRO A 278 -16.29 1.97 -3.86
C PRO A 278 -16.81 1.80 -2.42
N THR A 279 -18.02 1.23 -2.31
CA THR A 279 -18.73 0.96 -1.05
C THR A 279 -19.19 -0.50 -1.00
N VAL A 280 -19.93 -0.90 0.03
CA VAL A 280 -20.34 -2.29 0.31
C VAL A 280 -20.83 -3.00 -0.95
N GLY A 281 -20.33 -4.22 -1.19
CA GLY A 281 -20.70 -5.08 -2.31
C GLY A 281 -20.06 -4.72 -3.66
N ASP A 282 -19.42 -3.56 -3.77
CA ASP A 282 -18.58 -3.25 -4.94
C ASP A 282 -17.30 -4.06 -4.88
N LYS A 283 -16.73 -4.33 -6.06
CA LYS A 283 -15.52 -5.11 -6.19
C LYS A 283 -14.42 -4.39 -6.94
N ILE A 284 -13.18 -4.71 -6.59
CA ILE A 284 -11.97 -4.10 -7.11
C ILE A 284 -11.03 -5.21 -7.55
N ARG A 285 -10.56 -5.16 -8.80
CA ARG A 285 -9.45 -5.98 -9.26
C ARG A 285 -8.14 -5.45 -8.68
N LEU A 286 -7.31 -6.32 -8.11
CA LEU A 286 -6.01 -5.94 -7.54
C LEU A 286 -4.94 -5.89 -8.62
N GLY A 287 -4.48 -4.69 -9.00
CA GLY A 287 -3.50 -4.50 -10.06
C GLY A 287 -3.98 -5.12 -11.37
N ASP A 288 -3.06 -5.72 -12.12
CA ASP A 288 -3.33 -6.53 -13.32
C ASP A 288 -3.50 -8.03 -13.01
N THR A 289 -3.79 -8.39 -11.77
CA THR A 289 -4.03 -9.79 -11.36
C THR A 289 -5.48 -10.21 -11.62
N GLU A 290 -5.78 -11.51 -11.62
CA GLU A 290 -7.15 -12.04 -11.58
C GLU A 290 -7.83 -11.91 -10.20
N LEU A 291 -7.17 -11.38 -9.16
CA LEU A 291 -7.77 -11.29 -7.82
C LEU A 291 -8.76 -10.12 -7.76
N VAL A 292 -9.94 -10.37 -7.23
CA VAL A 292 -11.04 -9.42 -7.10
C VAL A 292 -11.49 -9.39 -5.64
N ILE A 293 -11.31 -8.26 -4.97
CA ILE A 293 -11.79 -8.06 -3.59
C ILE A 293 -13.15 -7.36 -3.58
N GLU A 294 -13.99 -7.66 -2.60
CA GLU A 294 -15.31 -7.07 -2.38
C GLU A 294 -15.34 -6.30 -1.06
N ILE A 295 -15.93 -5.11 -1.06
CA ILE A 295 -16.07 -4.30 0.16
C ILE A 295 -17.10 -4.95 1.09
N GLU A 296 -16.64 -5.38 2.27
CA GLU A 296 -17.43 -6.13 3.25
C GLU A 296 -18.28 -5.23 4.14
N LYS A 297 -17.78 -4.03 4.40
CA LYS A 297 -18.39 -3.04 5.28
C LYS A 297 -17.97 -1.64 4.88
N ASP A 298 -18.89 -0.69 4.98
CA ASP A 298 -18.61 0.74 4.91
C ASP A 298 -19.06 1.38 6.22
N PHE A 299 -18.19 2.20 6.81
CA PHE A 299 -18.48 2.92 8.05
C PHE A 299 -19.17 4.27 7.82
N THR A 300 -19.24 4.74 6.58
CA THR A 300 -19.82 6.04 6.25
C THR A 300 -21.32 6.11 6.55
N VAL A 301 -21.82 7.34 6.61
CA VAL A 301 -23.24 7.67 6.51
C VAL A 301 -23.42 8.36 5.16
N TYR A 302 -24.15 7.73 4.23
CA TYR A 302 -24.26 8.26 2.87
C TYR A 302 -24.79 9.69 2.84
N GLY A 303 -24.00 10.63 2.32
CA GLY A 303 -24.28 12.07 2.30
C GLY A 303 -23.53 12.91 3.34
N ASP A 304 -22.80 12.28 4.25
CA ASP A 304 -21.90 12.90 5.25
C ASP A 304 -20.42 12.43 5.06
N GLU A 305 -20.03 12.06 3.84
CA GLU A 305 -18.66 11.68 3.51
C GLU A 305 -17.68 12.82 3.80
N CYS A 306 -16.55 12.52 4.43
CA CYS A 306 -15.49 13.50 4.63
C CYS A 306 -14.79 13.78 3.31
N LYS A 307 -14.89 15.01 2.80
CA LYS A 307 -14.21 15.43 1.57
C LYS A 307 -13.57 16.81 1.71
N PHE A 308 -12.26 16.88 1.47
CA PHE A 308 -11.47 18.11 1.56
C PHE A 308 -11.40 18.86 0.22
N GLY A 309 -11.43 20.21 0.27
CA GLY A 309 -11.22 21.09 -0.87
C GLY A 309 -12.12 22.32 -0.90
N GLY A 310 -11.93 23.17 -1.91
CA GLY A 310 -12.70 24.40 -2.10
C GLY A 310 -14.22 24.15 -2.15
N GLY A 311 -14.96 24.70 -1.18
CA GLY A 311 -16.41 24.55 -1.10
C GLY A 311 -16.92 23.18 -0.65
N LYS A 312 -16.03 22.27 -0.19
CA LYS A 312 -16.41 20.90 0.19
C LYS A 312 -16.81 20.78 1.67
N VAL A 313 -16.61 19.60 2.27
CA VAL A 313 -17.18 19.18 3.56
C VAL A 313 -16.31 19.56 4.74
N LEU A 314 -15.01 19.23 4.71
CA LEU A 314 -14.07 19.50 5.79
C LEU A 314 -13.70 20.98 5.83
N ARG A 315 -14.59 21.78 6.41
CA ARG A 315 -14.49 23.22 6.61
C ARG A 315 -15.08 23.59 7.97
N GLU A 316 -14.61 24.71 8.51
CA GLU A 316 -15.00 25.28 9.81
C GLU A 316 -16.51 25.25 10.05
N GLY A 317 -16.93 24.65 11.16
CA GLY A 317 -18.33 24.53 11.59
C GLY A 317 -19.16 23.50 10.82
N MET A 318 -18.59 22.90 9.77
CA MET A 318 -19.22 21.91 8.89
C MET A 318 -18.66 20.53 9.24
N GLY A 319 -17.90 19.87 8.35
CA GLY A 319 -17.19 18.64 8.67
C GLY A 319 -15.98 18.83 9.59
N GLN A 320 -15.53 20.07 9.82
CA GLN A 320 -14.47 20.41 10.78
C GLN A 320 -15.09 21.07 12.01
N LYS A 321 -14.89 20.47 13.18
CA LYS A 321 -15.34 20.98 14.48
C LYS A 321 -14.50 22.19 14.90
N THR A 322 -15.13 23.16 15.55
CA THR A 322 -14.52 24.47 15.85
C THR A 322 -14.05 24.61 17.27
N ALA A 323 -14.82 24.11 18.24
CA ALA A 323 -14.55 24.25 19.67
C ALA A 323 -13.72 23.08 20.22
N VAL A 324 -12.63 22.71 19.52
CA VAL A 324 -11.71 21.65 19.92
C VAL A 324 -10.26 22.12 19.76
N ALA A 325 -9.41 21.75 20.72
CA ALA A 325 -7.98 21.99 20.66
C ALA A 325 -7.25 20.82 19.98
N ASP A 326 -5.94 20.94 19.83
CA ASP A 326 -5.08 19.90 19.28
C ASP A 326 -5.28 18.56 20.01
N ASP A 327 -5.29 18.55 21.35
CA ASP A 327 -5.49 17.35 22.18
C ASP A 327 -6.83 16.63 21.95
N ASP A 328 -7.84 17.34 21.43
CA ASP A 328 -9.20 16.85 21.25
C ASP A 328 -9.52 16.46 19.80
N CYS A 329 -8.59 16.64 18.87
CA CYS A 329 -8.77 16.33 17.45
C CYS A 329 -7.58 15.55 16.86
N LEU A 330 -7.81 14.95 15.69
CA LEU A 330 -6.81 14.17 14.97
C LEU A 330 -5.66 15.08 14.49
N ASP A 331 -4.45 14.52 14.38
CA ASP A 331 -3.35 15.17 13.65
C ASP A 331 -3.56 15.05 12.14
N LEU A 332 -4.02 13.87 11.71
CA LEU A 332 -4.29 13.54 10.31
C LEU A 332 -5.54 12.67 10.21
N VAL A 333 -6.43 13.02 9.30
CA VAL A 333 -7.52 12.15 8.84
C VAL A 333 -7.25 11.69 7.41
N ILE A 334 -7.25 10.38 7.19
CA ILE A 334 -7.26 9.81 5.84
C ILE A 334 -8.71 9.46 5.51
N THR A 335 -9.26 10.11 4.50
CA THR A 335 -10.70 10.05 4.20
C THR A 335 -11.03 8.98 3.18
N ASN A 336 -12.17 8.30 3.33
CA ASN A 336 -12.73 7.39 2.33
C ASN A 336 -11.79 6.26 1.85
N CYS A 337 -11.03 5.65 2.75
CA CYS A 337 -10.05 4.61 2.42
C CYS A 337 -10.70 3.25 2.15
N VAL A 338 -10.33 2.57 1.07
CA VAL A 338 -10.52 1.11 1.00
C VAL A 338 -9.37 0.44 1.74
N ILE A 339 -9.65 -0.19 2.87
CA ILE A 339 -8.66 -0.88 3.71
C ILE A 339 -8.65 -2.35 3.32
N LEU A 340 -7.48 -2.86 2.91
CA LEU A 340 -7.21 -4.29 2.74
C LEU A 340 -6.24 -4.72 3.84
N ASP A 341 -6.76 -5.44 4.83
CA ASP A 341 -6.03 -5.93 5.98
C ASP A 341 -6.42 -7.38 6.31
N HIS A 342 -5.62 -8.07 7.12
CA HIS A 342 -5.97 -9.44 7.56
C HIS A 342 -7.31 -9.48 8.29
N SER A 343 -7.67 -8.41 8.98
CA SER A 343 -8.91 -8.30 9.75
C SER A 343 -10.16 -8.09 8.89
N GLY A 344 -10.03 -7.54 7.67
CA GLY A 344 -11.19 -7.12 6.88
C GLY A 344 -10.84 -6.41 5.58
N ILE A 345 -11.81 -6.39 4.66
CA ILE A 345 -11.79 -5.51 3.47
C ILE A 345 -12.92 -4.50 3.63
N VAL A 346 -12.60 -3.31 4.12
CA VAL A 346 -13.61 -2.33 4.58
C VAL A 346 -13.37 -0.95 3.99
N LYS A 347 -14.41 -0.12 3.97
CA LYS A 347 -14.37 1.28 3.59
C LYS A 347 -14.54 2.15 4.84
N ALA A 348 -13.56 2.99 5.15
CA ALA A 348 -13.55 3.81 6.36
C ALA A 348 -12.64 5.04 6.25
N ASP A 349 -12.83 6.00 7.14
CA ASP A 349 -11.82 7.00 7.47
C ASP A 349 -10.82 6.42 8.50
N ILE A 350 -9.54 6.79 8.39
CA ILE A 350 -8.48 6.45 9.34
C ILE A 350 -8.06 7.71 10.07
N GLY A 351 -8.11 7.71 11.41
CA GLY A 351 -7.63 8.80 12.24
C GLY A 351 -6.27 8.50 12.85
N ILE A 352 -5.37 9.48 12.77
CA ILE A 352 -4.01 9.41 13.32
C ILE A 352 -3.81 10.52 14.36
N LYS A 353 -3.20 10.16 15.48
CA LYS A 353 -2.75 11.07 16.56
C LYS A 353 -1.44 10.54 17.15
N ASP A 354 -0.45 11.40 17.37
CA ASP A 354 0.82 11.07 18.02
C ASP A 354 1.54 9.87 17.37
N SER A 355 1.57 9.85 16.03
CA SER A 355 2.13 8.74 15.21
C SER A 355 1.38 7.41 15.27
N MET A 356 0.23 7.36 15.96
CA MET A 356 -0.57 6.15 16.15
C MET A 356 -1.89 6.23 15.38
N ILE A 357 -2.38 5.08 14.91
CA ILE A 357 -3.75 4.91 14.46
C ILE A 357 -4.64 4.94 15.71
N VAL A 358 -5.50 5.95 15.85
CA VAL A 358 -6.38 6.09 17.02
C VAL A 358 -7.81 5.62 16.76
N GLY A 359 -8.20 5.52 15.49
CA GLY A 359 -9.50 4.95 15.14
C GLY A 359 -9.65 4.68 13.65
N ILE A 360 -10.58 3.78 13.34
CA ILE A 360 -11.00 3.40 11.99
C ILE A 360 -12.52 3.43 12.01
N GLY A 361 -13.13 4.28 11.18
CA GLY A 361 -14.58 4.46 11.23
C GLY A 361 -15.07 5.61 10.37
N LYS A 362 -15.98 6.40 10.93
CA LYS A 362 -16.49 7.63 10.30
C LYS A 362 -15.95 8.83 11.05
N ALA A 363 -15.13 9.63 10.39
CA ALA A 363 -14.57 10.86 10.95
C ALA A 363 -15.51 12.06 10.71
N GLY A 364 -15.12 13.22 11.21
CA GLY A 364 -15.75 14.50 10.89
C GLY A 364 -16.14 15.27 12.15
N ASN A 365 -17.30 15.92 12.09
CA ASN A 365 -17.79 16.78 13.16
C ASN A 365 -19.08 16.24 13.80
N PRO A 366 -19.04 15.76 15.06
CA PRO A 366 -20.22 15.24 15.75
C PRO A 366 -21.31 16.31 15.97
N ASP A 367 -20.99 17.60 15.83
CA ASP A 367 -21.97 18.68 15.98
C ASP A 367 -23.02 18.70 14.85
N VAL A 368 -22.67 18.15 13.67
CA VAL A 368 -23.49 18.28 12.45
C VAL A 368 -23.62 16.99 11.64
N MET A 369 -22.91 15.92 12.02
CA MET A 369 -22.88 14.62 11.34
C MET A 369 -23.28 13.50 12.29
N ASP A 370 -24.07 12.55 11.78
CA ASP A 370 -24.44 11.37 12.56
C ASP A 370 -23.28 10.38 12.64
N ASN A 371 -23.21 9.65 13.75
CA ASN A 371 -22.32 8.50 13.94
C ASN A 371 -20.81 8.78 13.75
N VAL A 372 -20.34 10.00 14.03
CA VAL A 372 -18.90 10.26 14.11
C VAL A 372 -18.31 9.37 15.21
N THR A 373 -17.33 8.56 14.83
CA THR A 373 -16.72 7.60 15.74
C THR A 373 -15.97 8.35 16.85
N PRO A 374 -16.12 7.97 18.12
CA PRO A 374 -15.38 8.60 19.21
C PRO A 374 -13.87 8.60 18.94
N GLY A 375 -13.23 9.77 19.11
CA GLY A 375 -11.80 9.95 18.80
C GLY A 375 -11.48 10.28 17.34
N LEU A 376 -12.46 10.29 16.42
CA LEU A 376 -12.27 10.66 15.00
C LEU A 376 -12.79 12.06 14.67
N VAL A 377 -12.59 13.01 15.59
CA VAL A 377 -12.98 14.40 15.39
C VAL A 377 -11.95 15.11 14.50
N VAL A 378 -12.45 15.76 13.45
CA VAL A 378 -11.65 16.65 12.60
C VAL A 378 -11.75 18.06 13.16
N GLY A 379 -10.62 18.64 13.58
CA GLY A 379 -10.53 19.99 14.13
C GLY A 379 -9.69 20.92 13.26
N ALA A 380 -9.41 22.12 13.77
CA ALA A 380 -8.56 23.08 13.06
C ALA A 380 -7.08 22.65 12.96
N SER A 381 -6.63 21.75 13.83
CA SER A 381 -5.27 21.19 13.84
C SER A 381 -5.13 19.89 13.03
N THR A 382 -6.20 19.43 12.37
CA THR A 382 -6.22 18.17 11.63
C THR A 382 -5.86 18.38 10.16
N GLU A 383 -4.81 17.72 9.68
CA GLU A 383 -4.50 17.58 8.26
C GLU A 383 -5.44 16.55 7.59
N ALA A 384 -5.64 16.65 6.28
CA ALA A 384 -6.45 15.72 5.50
C ALA A 384 -5.66 15.07 4.36
N LEU A 385 -5.72 13.74 4.28
CA LEU A 385 -5.30 12.97 3.12
C LEU A 385 -6.53 12.36 2.42
N ALA A 386 -6.64 12.58 1.12
CA ALA A 386 -7.72 12.01 0.31
C ALA A 386 -7.40 10.54 -0.02
N GLY A 387 -8.21 9.62 0.51
CA GLY A 387 -8.10 8.19 0.25
C GLY A 387 -9.17 7.66 -0.71
N GLU A 388 -10.13 8.50 -1.13
CA GLU A 388 -11.14 8.11 -2.11
C GLU A 388 -10.51 7.52 -3.38
N GLY A 389 -11.01 6.36 -3.80
CA GLY A 389 -10.51 5.63 -4.97
C GLY A 389 -9.21 4.84 -4.75
N HIS A 390 -8.63 4.84 -3.54
CA HIS A 390 -7.36 4.19 -3.25
C HIS A 390 -7.48 3.05 -2.24
N ILE A 391 -6.58 2.08 -2.34
CA ILE A 391 -6.45 0.96 -1.41
C ILE A 391 -5.33 1.27 -0.42
N PHE A 392 -5.60 1.05 0.87
CA PHE A 392 -4.65 1.17 1.96
C PHE A 392 -4.36 -0.20 2.55
N THR A 393 -3.08 -0.50 2.74
CA THR A 393 -2.60 -1.65 3.50
C THR A 393 -1.71 -1.18 4.64
N ALA A 394 -1.50 -2.03 5.65
CA ALA A 394 -0.38 -1.83 6.55
C ALA A 394 0.94 -1.85 5.76
N GLY A 395 1.93 -1.12 6.25
CA GLY A 395 3.29 -1.23 5.72
C GLY A 395 3.84 -2.64 5.86
N ALA A 396 4.48 -3.14 4.80
CA ALA A 396 5.01 -4.47 4.76
C ALA A 396 6.21 -4.64 5.72
N ILE A 397 6.38 -5.85 6.23
CA ILE A 397 7.41 -6.23 7.18
C ILE A 397 8.21 -7.37 6.56
N ASP A 398 9.47 -7.10 6.26
CA ASP A 398 10.39 -8.12 5.81
C ASP A 398 11.25 -8.60 6.96
N THR A 399 11.15 -9.90 7.26
CA THR A 399 11.83 -10.54 8.38
C THR A 399 13.01 -11.41 7.99
N HIS A 400 13.45 -11.39 6.72
CA HIS A 400 14.64 -12.11 6.27
C HIS A 400 15.58 -11.15 5.50
N VAL A 401 16.00 -10.08 6.18
CA VAL A 401 16.85 -9.05 5.57
C VAL A 401 18.32 -9.31 5.87
N HIS A 402 19.14 -9.41 4.82
CA HIS A 402 20.59 -9.35 4.94
C HIS A 402 21.03 -7.89 4.79
N PHE A 403 21.56 -7.29 5.86
CA PHE A 403 22.03 -5.90 5.83
C PHE A 403 23.39 -5.77 5.13
N ILE A 404 23.42 -6.09 3.84
CA ILE A 404 24.61 -6.09 2.96
C ILE A 404 25.00 -4.68 2.54
N CYS A 405 24.02 -3.84 2.20
CA CYS A 405 24.24 -2.46 1.80
C CYS A 405 23.10 -1.55 2.29
N PRO A 406 23.30 -0.23 2.43
CA PRO A 406 22.21 0.68 2.83
C PRO A 406 21.16 0.91 1.72
N GLN A 407 21.50 0.71 0.45
CA GLN A 407 20.61 0.99 -0.69
C GLN A 407 19.34 0.13 -0.68
N LEU A 408 19.40 -1.06 -0.06
CA LEU A 408 18.22 -1.90 0.11
C LEU A 408 17.08 -1.20 0.87
N ALA A 409 17.38 -0.21 1.71
CA ALA A 409 16.35 0.50 2.46
C ALA A 409 15.47 1.37 1.57
N GLU A 410 16.06 2.03 0.56
CA GLU A 410 15.33 2.83 -0.42
C GLU A 410 14.45 1.94 -1.31
N GLU A 411 15.00 0.82 -1.78
CA GLU A 411 14.25 -0.21 -2.53
C GLU A 411 13.11 -0.81 -1.69
N ALA A 412 13.37 -1.13 -0.42
CA ALA A 412 12.36 -1.63 0.50
C ALA A 412 11.23 -0.61 0.66
N LEU A 413 11.58 0.63 1.04
CA LEU A 413 10.60 1.68 1.28
C LEU A 413 9.77 1.94 0.03
N SER A 414 10.40 2.15 -1.12
CA SER A 414 9.70 2.44 -2.37
C SER A 414 8.71 1.35 -2.82
N SER A 415 8.90 0.10 -2.37
CA SER A 415 7.99 -1.03 -2.64
C SER A 415 6.82 -1.17 -1.65
N GLY A 416 6.81 -0.38 -0.57
CA GLY A 416 5.80 -0.43 0.49
C GLY A 416 6.24 -1.18 1.76
N ILE A 417 7.52 -1.56 1.88
CA ILE A 417 8.08 -2.11 3.12
C ILE A 417 8.37 -0.97 4.08
N THR A 418 7.94 -1.12 5.33
CA THR A 418 8.14 -0.12 6.40
C THR A 418 9.01 -0.65 7.53
N THR A 419 9.25 -1.96 7.58
CA THR A 419 10.01 -2.62 8.65
C THR A 419 10.96 -3.65 8.06
N MET A 420 12.23 -3.60 8.48
CA MET A 420 13.27 -4.56 8.12
C MET A 420 13.81 -5.25 9.36
N ILE A 421 13.72 -6.57 9.38
CA ILE A 421 14.23 -7.44 10.44
C ILE A 421 15.16 -8.48 9.81
N GLY A 422 16.35 -8.63 10.37
CA GLY A 422 17.35 -9.59 9.92
C GLY A 422 18.71 -9.26 10.50
N GLY A 423 19.81 -9.51 9.81
CA GLY A 423 21.15 -9.28 10.37
C GLY A 423 22.21 -8.99 9.33
N GLY A 424 23.30 -8.36 9.76
CA GLY A 424 24.40 -8.00 8.88
C GLY A 424 25.24 -6.85 9.38
N THR A 425 26.38 -6.65 8.75
CA THR A 425 27.39 -5.63 9.09
C THR A 425 27.98 -4.95 7.85
N GLY A 426 27.22 -4.90 6.75
CA GLY A 426 27.73 -4.59 5.42
C GLY A 426 28.21 -5.85 4.68
N PRO A 427 28.90 -5.70 3.54
CA PRO A 427 29.14 -6.77 2.56
C PRO A 427 30.28 -7.73 2.94
N ASN A 428 30.40 -8.05 4.23
CA ASN A 428 31.28 -9.10 4.73
C ASN A 428 30.74 -10.47 4.32
N THR A 429 31.63 -11.44 4.05
CA THR A 429 31.26 -12.80 3.64
C THR A 429 30.18 -13.42 4.53
N GLY A 430 30.29 -13.23 5.86
CA GLY A 430 29.29 -13.72 6.80
C GLY A 430 27.90 -13.08 6.64
N THR A 431 27.81 -11.78 6.30
CA THR A 431 26.54 -11.10 6.02
C THR A 431 25.98 -11.51 4.66
N ASN A 432 26.85 -11.65 3.65
CA ASN A 432 26.45 -12.05 2.31
C ASN A 432 25.80 -13.45 2.30
N ALA A 433 26.12 -14.28 3.29
CA ALA A 433 25.54 -15.60 3.47
C ALA A 433 24.47 -15.67 4.57
N THR A 434 24.55 -14.86 5.63
CA THR A 434 23.71 -15.07 6.83
C THR A 434 23.15 -13.77 7.42
N THR A 435 21.90 -13.78 7.87
CA THR A 435 21.27 -12.71 8.66
C THR A 435 21.80 -12.65 10.10
N CYS A 436 23.10 -12.44 10.27
CA CYS A 436 23.72 -12.32 11.60
C CYS A 436 24.41 -10.96 11.75
N THR A 437 24.11 -10.26 12.84
CA THR A 437 24.91 -9.13 13.34
C THR A 437 25.71 -9.61 14.56
N PRO A 438 26.92 -10.17 14.36
CA PRO A 438 27.62 -10.92 15.42
C PRO A 438 28.24 -10.01 16.48
N GLY A 439 27.88 -10.23 17.74
CA GLY A 439 28.50 -9.58 18.91
C GLY A 439 27.96 -8.19 19.25
N ALA A 440 28.16 -7.76 20.50
CA ALA A 440 27.57 -6.53 21.04
C ALA A 440 27.99 -5.25 20.29
N ASN A 441 29.28 -5.16 19.90
CA ASN A 441 29.80 -4.00 19.19
C ASN A 441 29.12 -3.77 17.84
N HIS A 442 28.87 -4.85 17.08
CA HIS A 442 28.22 -4.74 15.77
C HIS A 442 26.72 -4.45 15.91
N ILE A 443 26.05 -4.99 16.92
CA ILE A 443 24.64 -4.69 17.20
C ILE A 443 24.48 -3.20 17.52
N GLN A 444 25.31 -2.67 18.42
CA GLN A 444 25.35 -1.24 18.72
C GLN A 444 25.60 -0.41 17.45
N PHE A 445 26.63 -0.77 16.68
CA PHE A 445 26.99 -0.04 15.47
C PHE A 445 25.85 0.00 14.46
N MET A 446 25.17 -1.12 14.20
CA MET A 446 24.08 -1.19 13.23
C MET A 446 22.84 -0.42 13.68
N LEU A 447 22.51 -0.46 14.97
CA LEU A 447 21.46 0.37 15.56
C LEU A 447 21.76 1.86 15.36
N GLN A 448 23.00 2.29 15.62
CA GLN A 448 23.42 3.68 15.42
C GLN A 448 23.48 4.07 13.94
N SER A 449 23.99 3.18 13.08
CA SER A 449 24.13 3.43 11.64
C SER A 449 22.78 3.57 10.95
N THR A 450 21.75 2.90 11.46
CA THR A 450 20.41 2.91 10.86
C THR A 450 19.46 3.86 11.55
N ASP A 451 19.92 4.63 12.54
CA ASP A 451 19.10 5.59 13.31
C ASP A 451 18.51 6.71 12.43
N SER A 452 19.12 6.99 11.27
CA SER A 452 18.62 7.95 10.27
C SER A 452 17.88 7.32 9.09
N VAL A 453 17.66 6.00 9.08
CA VAL A 453 16.89 5.34 8.01
C VAL A 453 15.39 5.48 8.32
N PRO A 454 14.52 5.88 7.39
CA PRO A 454 13.11 6.14 7.66
C PRO A 454 12.23 4.88 7.75
N MET A 455 12.74 3.85 8.41
CA MET A 455 12.11 2.54 8.54
C MET A 455 12.32 1.97 9.93
N ASN A 456 11.39 1.10 10.35
CA ASN A 456 11.58 0.36 11.59
C ASN A 456 12.68 -0.68 11.38
N MET A 457 13.59 -0.79 12.34
CA MET A 457 14.77 -1.63 12.24
C MET A 457 14.79 -2.68 13.33
N GLY A 458 15.28 -3.86 13.00
CA GLY A 458 15.47 -4.93 13.96
C GLY A 458 16.61 -5.86 13.56
N PHE A 459 17.47 -6.19 14.52
CA PHE A 459 18.70 -6.96 14.26
C PHE A 459 18.70 -8.31 14.97
N THR A 460 19.09 -9.36 14.25
CA THR A 460 19.32 -10.71 14.78
C THR A 460 20.81 -10.96 15.00
N GLY A 461 21.15 -11.48 16.19
CA GLY A 461 22.49 -11.97 16.48
C GLY A 461 22.75 -13.34 15.86
N LYS A 462 23.96 -13.86 16.05
CA LYS A 462 24.32 -15.24 15.66
C LYS A 462 23.94 -16.22 16.78
N GLY A 463 23.13 -17.22 16.45
CA GLY A 463 22.65 -18.27 17.35
C GLY A 463 23.51 -19.55 17.34
N ASN A 464 24.47 -19.68 16.42
CA ASN A 464 25.32 -20.87 16.30
C ASN A 464 26.43 -20.92 17.36
N CYS A 465 26.09 -21.40 18.56
CA CYS A 465 27.06 -21.72 19.62
C CYS A 465 26.45 -22.77 20.54
N SER A 466 27.26 -23.71 21.02
CA SER A 466 26.84 -24.70 22.03
C SER A 466 27.01 -24.21 23.47
N ASP A 467 27.56 -23.01 23.67
CA ASP A 467 27.63 -22.30 24.95
C ASP A 467 26.75 -21.04 24.94
N ALA A 468 26.09 -20.74 26.05
CA ALA A 468 25.06 -19.72 26.13
C ALA A 468 25.60 -18.28 26.19
N GLU A 469 26.78 -18.03 26.76
CA GLU A 469 27.12 -16.66 27.20
C GLU A 469 27.27 -15.68 26.03
N ALA A 470 27.89 -16.11 24.93
CA ALA A 470 28.03 -15.29 23.72
C ALA A 470 26.67 -14.96 23.06
N LEU A 471 25.66 -15.83 23.21
CA LEU A 471 24.31 -15.59 22.71
C LEU A 471 23.59 -14.59 23.61
N ARG A 472 23.71 -14.74 24.93
CA ARG A 472 23.16 -13.77 25.90
C ARG A 472 23.72 -12.38 25.63
N GLU A 473 25.03 -12.24 25.49
CA GLU A 473 25.69 -10.95 25.22
C GLU A 473 25.06 -10.20 24.05
N GLN A 474 24.77 -10.90 22.95
CA GLN A 474 24.14 -10.32 21.76
C GLN A 474 22.70 -9.85 22.04
N VAL A 475 21.91 -10.67 22.75
CA VAL A 475 20.54 -10.30 23.11
C VAL A 475 20.53 -9.10 24.06
N ARG A 476 21.40 -9.08 25.09
CA ARG A 476 21.56 -7.93 26.01
C ARG A 476 22.00 -6.65 25.29
N ALA A 477 22.79 -6.78 24.23
CA ALA A 477 23.21 -5.65 23.39
C ALA A 477 22.08 -5.08 22.51
N GLY A 478 20.93 -5.75 22.42
CA GLY A 478 19.76 -5.25 21.68
C GLY A 478 19.34 -6.09 20.48
N ALA A 479 19.93 -7.28 20.26
CA ALA A 479 19.38 -8.19 19.26
C ALA A 479 17.96 -8.62 19.66
N LEU A 480 16.99 -8.50 18.76
CA LEU A 480 15.60 -8.92 18.98
C LEU A 480 15.36 -10.41 18.78
N GLY A 481 16.39 -11.11 18.30
CA GLY A 481 16.35 -12.53 17.95
C GLY A 481 17.73 -13.05 17.57
N LEU A 482 17.82 -14.35 17.28
CA LEU A 482 19.05 -15.04 16.89
C LEU A 482 18.82 -15.87 15.64
N LYS A 483 19.79 -15.87 14.71
CA LYS A 483 19.80 -16.72 13.51
C LYS A 483 20.72 -17.92 13.71
N LEU A 484 20.19 -19.12 13.52
CA LEU A 484 20.94 -20.33 13.29
C LEU A 484 21.15 -20.52 11.79
N HIS A 485 22.38 -20.72 11.34
CA HIS A 485 22.72 -20.94 9.93
C HIS A 485 23.70 -22.09 9.74
N GLU A 486 23.54 -22.86 8.65
CA GLU A 486 24.40 -24.02 8.38
C GLU A 486 25.87 -23.64 8.14
N ASP A 487 26.12 -22.52 7.46
CA ASP A 487 27.46 -21.93 7.27
C ASP A 487 28.22 -21.64 8.58
N TRP A 488 27.49 -21.52 9.70
CA TRP A 488 28.06 -21.40 11.05
C TRP A 488 27.85 -22.68 11.91
N GLY A 489 27.24 -23.72 11.36
CA GLY A 489 26.92 -25.00 11.99
C GLY A 489 25.55 -25.04 12.67
N SER A 490 24.49 -25.41 11.94
CA SER A 490 23.13 -25.61 12.47
C SER A 490 22.95 -26.99 13.11
N THR A 491 23.85 -27.34 14.04
CA THR A 491 23.87 -28.66 14.69
C THR A 491 22.82 -28.75 15.81
N PRO A 492 22.35 -29.96 16.19
CA PRO A 492 21.42 -30.15 17.30
C PRO A 492 21.85 -29.47 18.62
N ALA A 493 23.15 -29.44 18.91
CA ALA A 493 23.68 -28.78 20.12
C ALA A 493 23.52 -27.25 20.07
N ALA A 494 23.84 -26.64 18.93
CA ALA A 494 23.64 -25.20 18.74
C ALA A 494 22.15 -24.82 18.73
N ILE A 495 21.30 -25.64 18.09
CA ILE A 495 19.85 -25.47 18.07
C ILE A 495 19.29 -25.46 19.50
N ASP A 496 19.64 -26.47 20.30
CA ASP A 496 19.12 -26.61 21.66
C ASP A 496 19.53 -25.45 22.57
N ASN A 497 20.80 -25.04 22.49
CA ASN A 497 21.33 -23.92 23.27
C ASN A 497 20.71 -22.58 22.84
N CYS A 498 20.63 -22.32 21.52
CA CYS A 498 20.01 -21.11 20.99
C CYS A 498 18.55 -20.96 21.43
N LEU A 499 17.75 -22.03 21.31
CA LEU A 499 16.37 -22.02 21.77
C LEU A 499 16.27 -21.82 23.28
N SER A 500 17.18 -22.38 24.08
CA SER A 500 17.21 -22.16 25.53
C SER A 500 17.46 -20.70 25.89
N VAL A 501 18.39 -20.02 25.20
CA VAL A 501 18.60 -18.58 25.36
C VAL A 501 17.38 -17.78 24.88
N CYS A 502 16.74 -18.18 23.78
CA CYS A 502 15.54 -17.50 23.31
C CYS A 502 14.37 -17.61 24.31
N GLU A 503 14.20 -18.76 24.97
CA GLU A 503 13.25 -18.91 26.09
C GLU A 503 13.58 -17.99 27.27
N GLU A 504 14.87 -17.80 27.61
CA GLU A 504 15.33 -16.94 28.70
C GLU A 504 14.97 -15.46 28.48
N PHE A 505 15.10 -14.97 27.24
CA PHE A 505 14.99 -13.54 26.92
C PHE A 505 13.70 -13.13 26.18
N ASP A 506 12.79 -14.06 25.91
CA ASP A 506 11.58 -13.86 25.08
C ASP A 506 11.86 -13.25 23.69
N VAL A 507 12.87 -13.80 23.01
CA VAL A 507 13.26 -13.39 21.64
C VAL A 507 13.02 -14.51 20.62
N GLN A 508 12.92 -14.18 19.32
CA GLN A 508 12.70 -15.21 18.30
C GLN A 508 14.02 -15.90 17.89
N ALA A 509 13.96 -17.21 17.66
CA ALA A 509 14.99 -17.95 16.96
C ALA A 509 14.57 -18.15 15.49
N THR A 510 15.43 -17.77 14.56
CA THR A 510 15.28 -18.07 13.13
C THR A 510 16.29 -19.11 12.72
N ILE A 511 15.96 -19.98 11.76
CA ILE A 511 16.84 -21.06 11.35
C ILE A 511 16.88 -21.28 9.84
N HIS A 512 18.11 -21.47 9.37
CA HIS A 512 18.48 -22.16 8.13
C HIS A 512 19.15 -23.47 8.55
N THR A 513 18.55 -24.61 8.21
CA THR A 513 18.95 -25.92 8.75
C THR A 513 20.11 -26.54 7.98
N ASP A 514 20.64 -27.66 8.46
CA ASP A 514 21.77 -28.38 7.87
C ASP A 514 21.40 -29.05 6.53
N THR A 515 21.68 -28.39 5.39
CA THR A 515 21.35 -28.91 4.06
C THR A 515 22.05 -30.24 3.79
N LEU A 516 23.30 -30.34 4.26
CA LEU A 516 24.17 -31.49 4.06
C LEU A 516 23.74 -32.73 4.84
N ASN A 517 22.83 -32.56 5.82
CA ASN A 517 22.47 -33.59 6.78
C ASN A 517 23.69 -34.12 7.57
N GLU A 518 24.69 -33.27 7.78
CA GLU A 518 25.97 -33.65 8.40
C GLU A 518 25.77 -34.16 9.83
N SER A 519 24.95 -33.47 10.61
CA SER A 519 24.65 -33.81 12.01
C SER A 519 23.38 -34.67 12.17
N GLY A 520 22.67 -34.94 11.08
CA GLY A 520 21.42 -35.70 11.05
C GLY A 520 20.44 -35.17 10.00
N TYR A 521 19.38 -35.94 9.72
CA TYR A 521 18.28 -35.54 8.83
C TYR A 521 17.31 -34.58 9.53
N VAL A 522 16.27 -34.12 8.80
CA VAL A 522 15.29 -33.15 9.29
C VAL A 522 14.62 -33.57 10.60
N GLU A 523 14.34 -34.87 10.82
CA GLU A 523 13.78 -35.36 12.09
C GLU A 523 14.71 -35.13 13.29
N ALA A 524 16.02 -35.13 13.12
CA ALA A 524 16.97 -34.85 14.19
C ALA A 524 16.93 -33.36 14.58
N THR A 525 16.83 -32.48 13.59
CA THR A 525 16.64 -31.04 13.79
C THR A 525 15.29 -30.73 14.45
N ILE A 526 14.20 -31.36 13.99
CA ILE A 526 12.87 -31.23 14.60
C ILE A 526 12.91 -31.73 16.07
N ALA A 527 13.55 -32.87 16.32
CA ALA A 527 13.73 -33.37 17.69
C ALA A 527 14.54 -32.39 18.58
N ALA A 528 15.56 -31.72 18.02
CA ALA A 528 16.34 -30.72 18.73
C ALA A 528 15.54 -29.45 19.08
N PHE A 529 14.47 -29.15 18.34
CA PHE A 529 13.54 -28.06 18.71
C PHE A 529 12.88 -28.33 20.06
N LYS A 530 12.63 -29.59 20.41
CA LYS A 530 11.95 -30.02 21.66
C LYS A 530 10.61 -29.30 21.85
N ASN A 531 9.83 -29.17 20.77
CA ASN A 531 8.54 -28.47 20.75
C ASN A 531 8.62 -27.01 21.25
N ARG A 532 9.75 -26.33 21.05
CA ARG A 532 9.87 -24.88 21.28
C ARG A 532 9.61 -24.12 19.98
N THR A 533 9.11 -22.90 20.12
CA THR A 533 8.83 -22.01 18.99
C THR A 533 10.10 -21.74 18.18
N ILE A 534 10.03 -21.90 16.86
CA ILE A 534 11.13 -21.52 15.96
C ILE A 534 10.58 -21.05 14.62
N HIS A 535 11.23 -20.05 14.02
CA HIS A 535 10.89 -19.54 12.70
C HIS A 535 11.84 -20.18 11.67
N THR A 536 11.34 -21.10 10.85
CA THR A 536 12.11 -21.68 9.74
C THR A 536 12.07 -20.73 8.54
N TYR A 537 13.24 -20.26 8.14
CA TYR A 537 13.38 -19.51 6.89
C TYR A 537 13.33 -20.42 5.68
N HIS A 538 12.96 -19.83 4.52
CA HIS A 538 12.90 -20.48 3.18
C HIS A 538 12.56 -21.97 3.26
N SER A 539 11.41 -22.27 3.89
CA SER A 539 11.05 -23.60 4.39
C SER A 539 10.90 -24.64 3.27
N GLU A 540 10.78 -24.22 2.02
CA GLU A 540 10.81 -25.09 0.84
C GLU A 540 12.20 -25.70 0.60
N GLY A 541 13.28 -24.98 0.92
CA GLY A 541 14.65 -25.48 0.94
C GLY A 541 15.56 -25.05 -0.20
N ALA A 542 15.10 -24.38 -1.26
CA ALA A 542 16.00 -23.84 -2.29
C ALA A 542 16.96 -22.78 -1.71
N GLY A 543 16.42 -21.89 -0.86
CA GLY A 543 17.20 -20.95 -0.05
C GLY A 543 18.07 -21.63 1.02
N GLY A 544 17.83 -22.92 1.30
CA GLY A 544 18.67 -23.80 2.13
C GLY A 544 17.94 -24.51 3.25
N GLY A 545 18.45 -25.68 3.62
CA GLY A 545 17.87 -26.59 4.60
C GLY A 545 17.95 -28.04 4.16
N HIS A 546 17.67 -28.97 5.08
CA HIS A 546 17.80 -30.41 4.90
C HIS A 546 17.32 -30.88 3.53
N ALA A 547 18.25 -31.41 2.71
CA ALA A 547 17.92 -31.89 1.38
C ALA A 547 17.45 -33.36 1.45
N PRO A 548 16.33 -33.73 0.79
CA PRO A 548 15.41 -32.87 0.03
C PRO A 548 14.19 -32.38 0.84
N ASP A 549 14.06 -32.74 2.13
CA ASP A 549 12.77 -32.82 2.83
C ASP A 549 12.55 -31.78 3.94
N ILE A 550 13.31 -30.68 3.99
CA ILE A 550 13.11 -29.59 4.96
C ILE A 550 11.67 -29.04 4.97
N ILE A 551 10.96 -29.06 3.85
CA ILE A 551 9.56 -28.60 3.74
C ILE A 551 8.59 -29.32 4.69
N ARG A 552 8.98 -30.49 5.23
CA ARG A 552 8.26 -31.21 6.30
C ARG A 552 7.98 -30.33 7.53
N VAL A 553 8.84 -29.35 7.82
CA VAL A 553 8.65 -28.43 8.97
C VAL A 553 7.37 -27.61 8.87
N CYS A 554 6.76 -27.48 7.68
CA CYS A 554 5.48 -26.78 7.54
C CYS A 554 4.31 -27.52 8.22
N GLY A 555 4.48 -28.81 8.54
CA GLY A 555 3.53 -29.62 9.31
C GLY A 555 3.69 -29.54 10.83
N GLU A 556 4.76 -28.91 11.34
CA GLU A 556 5.07 -28.88 12.77
C GLU A 556 4.32 -27.77 13.51
N GLU A 557 3.73 -28.09 14.68
CA GLU A 557 2.87 -27.16 15.43
C GLU A 557 3.63 -25.94 15.98
N THR A 558 4.90 -26.10 16.35
CA THR A 558 5.71 -25.04 16.97
C THR A 558 6.63 -24.33 15.97
N VAL A 559 6.52 -24.65 14.69
CA VAL A 559 7.27 -24.01 13.62
C VAL A 559 6.43 -22.88 13.01
N LEU A 560 7.06 -21.73 12.79
CA LEU A 560 6.51 -20.59 12.07
C LEU A 560 7.21 -20.52 10.69
N PRO A 561 6.69 -21.20 9.66
CA PRO A 561 7.40 -21.32 8.38
C PRO A 561 7.25 -20.08 7.51
N SER A 562 8.37 -19.61 6.96
CA SER A 562 8.41 -18.61 5.90
C SER A 562 9.03 -19.13 4.61
N SER A 563 8.72 -18.42 3.53
CA SER A 563 9.37 -18.55 2.23
C SER A 563 10.14 -17.27 1.88
N THR A 564 11.19 -17.42 1.08
CA THR A 564 11.88 -16.30 0.45
C THR A 564 11.37 -16.12 -0.97
N ASN A 565 11.59 -14.95 -1.55
CA ASN A 565 10.79 -14.55 -2.69
C ASN A 565 11.24 -15.05 -4.08
N PRO A 566 12.50 -15.46 -4.39
CA PRO A 566 12.83 -15.78 -5.77
C PRO A 566 12.13 -17.02 -6.33
N THR A 567 11.78 -17.99 -5.47
CA THR A 567 10.99 -19.16 -5.88
C THR A 567 9.52 -18.81 -6.15
N ARG A 568 9.08 -17.59 -5.86
CA ARG A 568 7.66 -17.21 -5.78
C ARG A 568 7.13 -16.48 -7.03
N PRO A 569 6.12 -17.02 -7.70
CA PRO A 569 5.73 -18.43 -7.75
C PRO A 569 6.65 -19.26 -8.66
N TYR A 570 6.40 -20.57 -8.74
CA TYR A 570 7.09 -21.46 -9.67
C TYR A 570 6.78 -21.08 -11.13
N CYS A 571 7.82 -20.75 -11.89
CA CYS A 571 7.79 -20.31 -13.29
C CYS A 571 8.81 -21.07 -14.14
N ASN A 572 8.72 -20.94 -15.46
CA ASN A 572 9.61 -21.65 -16.40
C ASN A 572 11.10 -21.40 -16.14
N ASN A 573 11.48 -20.17 -15.78
CA ASN A 573 12.88 -19.80 -15.56
C ASN A 573 13.34 -20.01 -14.11
N THR A 574 12.46 -20.46 -13.20
CA THR A 574 12.78 -20.53 -11.77
C THR A 574 13.95 -21.47 -11.52
N LEU A 575 13.95 -22.68 -12.09
CA LEU A 575 15.00 -23.66 -11.84
C LEU A 575 16.35 -23.22 -12.38
N ASP A 576 16.38 -22.81 -13.66
CA ASP A 576 17.60 -22.37 -14.34
C ASP A 576 18.25 -21.18 -13.61
N GLU A 577 17.45 -20.21 -13.16
CA GLU A 577 17.94 -19.07 -12.38
C GLU A 577 18.56 -19.50 -11.04
N HIS A 578 17.92 -20.42 -10.33
CA HIS A 578 18.30 -20.76 -8.96
C HIS A 578 19.55 -21.62 -8.88
N VAL A 579 19.80 -22.50 -9.86
CA VAL A 579 21.03 -23.29 -9.89
C VAL A 579 22.24 -22.37 -9.95
N ASP A 580 22.27 -21.44 -10.90
CA ASP A 580 23.39 -20.50 -11.04
C ASP A 580 23.50 -19.53 -9.84
N MET A 581 22.37 -19.05 -9.31
CA MET A 581 22.34 -18.18 -8.13
C MET A 581 22.94 -18.88 -6.90
N LEU A 582 22.54 -20.13 -6.65
CA LEU A 582 23.02 -20.91 -5.51
C LEU A 582 24.53 -21.13 -5.61
N MET A 583 25.02 -21.49 -6.80
CA MET A 583 26.45 -21.70 -7.01
C MET A 583 27.28 -20.45 -6.71
N VAL A 584 26.78 -19.26 -7.07
CA VAL A 584 27.44 -17.99 -6.74
C VAL A 584 27.37 -17.67 -5.25
N CYS A 585 26.18 -17.75 -4.65
CA CYS A 585 25.96 -17.38 -3.24
C CYS A 585 26.81 -18.24 -2.27
N HIS A 586 26.92 -19.54 -2.53
CA HIS A 586 27.69 -20.47 -1.70
C HIS A 586 29.15 -20.69 -2.16
N HIS A 587 29.64 -19.90 -3.13
CA HIS A 587 31.01 -19.98 -3.64
C HIS A 587 31.39 -21.39 -4.15
N LEU A 588 30.44 -22.07 -4.79
CA LEU A 588 30.61 -23.42 -5.32
C LEU A 588 31.34 -23.39 -6.67
N ASP A 589 32.06 -24.47 -6.99
CA ASP A 589 32.82 -24.63 -8.22
C ASP A 589 32.16 -25.64 -9.17
N LYS A 590 31.75 -25.19 -10.36
CA LYS A 590 31.20 -26.04 -11.43
C LYS A 590 32.13 -27.18 -11.87
N ARG A 591 33.41 -27.13 -11.50
CA ARG A 591 34.41 -28.17 -11.81
C ARG A 591 34.48 -29.25 -10.75
N ILE A 592 33.84 -29.06 -9.58
CA ILE A 592 33.79 -30.04 -8.49
C ILE A 592 32.45 -30.79 -8.61
N PRO A 593 32.46 -32.10 -8.92
CA PRO A 593 31.22 -32.89 -9.05
C PRO A 593 30.34 -32.86 -7.81
N GLU A 594 30.94 -32.83 -6.62
CA GLU A 594 30.24 -32.77 -5.34
C GLU A 594 29.47 -31.46 -5.16
N ASP A 595 30.03 -30.34 -5.60
CA ASP A 595 29.40 -29.02 -5.55
C ASP A 595 28.20 -28.92 -6.50
N VAL A 596 28.32 -29.51 -7.70
CA VAL A 596 27.22 -29.60 -8.66
C VAL A 596 26.11 -30.50 -8.12
N ALA A 597 26.45 -31.68 -7.59
CA ALA A 597 25.49 -32.59 -6.98
C ALA A 597 24.78 -31.94 -5.78
N PHE A 598 25.49 -31.15 -4.97
CA PHE A 598 24.89 -30.37 -3.89
C PHE A 598 23.88 -29.34 -4.42
N ALA A 599 24.24 -28.56 -5.44
CA ALA A 599 23.35 -27.59 -6.05
C ALA A 599 22.09 -28.24 -6.66
N GLU A 600 22.26 -29.35 -7.39
CA GLU A 600 21.17 -30.12 -8.00
C GLU A 600 20.26 -30.77 -6.94
N SER A 601 20.80 -31.22 -5.81
CA SER A 601 20.00 -31.75 -4.70
C SER A 601 19.14 -30.68 -4.02
N ARG A 602 19.55 -29.40 -4.11
CA ARG A 602 18.93 -28.27 -3.40
C ARG A 602 17.86 -27.56 -4.22
N ILE A 603 18.03 -27.46 -5.54
CA ILE A 603 17.06 -26.81 -6.44
C ILE A 603 16.14 -27.86 -7.06
N ARG A 604 14.92 -27.98 -6.52
CA ARG A 604 13.98 -29.05 -6.88
C ARG A 604 12.67 -28.47 -7.39
N ALA A 605 12.20 -28.95 -8.55
CA ALA A 605 10.95 -28.48 -9.13
C ALA A 605 9.75 -28.85 -8.26
N GLU A 606 9.81 -30.02 -7.65
CA GLU A 606 8.74 -30.65 -6.90
C GLU A 606 8.45 -29.88 -5.61
N THR A 607 9.48 -29.53 -4.84
CA THR A 607 9.30 -28.76 -3.59
C THR A 607 8.94 -27.31 -3.85
N ILE A 608 9.48 -26.66 -4.89
CA ILE A 608 9.07 -25.31 -5.32
C ILE A 608 7.60 -25.31 -5.78
N ALA A 609 7.16 -26.32 -6.54
CA ALA A 609 5.77 -26.46 -6.95
C ALA A 609 4.85 -26.71 -5.74
N ALA A 610 5.29 -27.50 -4.77
CA ALA A 610 4.57 -27.74 -3.52
C ALA A 610 4.45 -26.47 -2.67
N GLU A 611 5.49 -25.64 -2.62
CA GLU A 611 5.51 -24.37 -1.90
C GLU A 611 4.39 -23.42 -2.37
N ASP A 612 4.11 -23.36 -3.68
CA ASP A 612 2.98 -22.59 -4.21
C ASP A 612 1.64 -23.04 -3.61
N VAL A 613 1.44 -24.36 -3.52
CA VAL A 613 0.20 -24.95 -3.00
C VAL A 613 0.11 -24.80 -1.49
N LEU A 614 1.22 -24.99 -0.77
CA LEU A 614 1.28 -24.85 0.69
C LEU A 614 1.06 -23.40 1.14
N HIS A 615 1.47 -22.41 0.34
CA HIS A 615 1.09 -21.02 0.56
C HIS A 615 -0.42 -20.81 0.47
N ASP A 616 -1.06 -21.34 -0.57
CA ASP A 616 -2.49 -21.18 -0.80
C ASP A 616 -3.33 -21.98 0.20
N LEU A 617 -2.81 -23.10 0.71
CA LEU A 617 -3.39 -23.89 1.81
C LEU A 617 -3.32 -23.15 3.16
N GLY A 618 -2.33 -22.27 3.33
CA GLY A 618 -2.03 -21.62 4.61
C GLY A 618 -1.14 -22.49 5.53
N ALA A 619 -0.34 -23.37 4.93
CA ALA A 619 0.69 -24.14 5.62
C ALA A 619 2.05 -23.43 5.63
N ILE A 620 2.25 -22.40 4.81
CA ILE A 620 3.37 -21.44 4.94
C ILE A 620 2.80 -20.08 5.34
N SER A 621 3.39 -19.45 6.35
CA SER A 621 2.77 -18.34 7.08
C SER A 621 3.33 -16.97 6.75
N VAL A 622 4.56 -16.90 6.24
CA VAL A 622 5.29 -15.66 5.98
C VAL A 622 5.96 -15.70 4.60
N ILE A 623 6.05 -14.55 3.93
CA ILE A 623 6.87 -14.32 2.75
C ILE A 623 7.85 -13.19 3.08
N SER A 624 9.14 -13.41 2.83
CA SER A 624 10.24 -12.49 3.08
C SER A 624 11.15 -12.36 1.85
N SER A 625 12.13 -11.46 1.87
CA SER A 625 13.02 -11.28 0.70
C SER A 625 14.11 -12.34 0.62
N ASP A 626 15.03 -12.36 1.60
CA ASP A 626 16.42 -12.85 1.50
C ASP A 626 17.37 -11.88 0.78
N SER A 627 17.24 -10.59 1.10
CA SER A 627 17.76 -9.47 0.29
C SER A 627 19.23 -9.61 -0.13
N GLN A 628 19.48 -9.73 -1.44
CA GLN A 628 20.82 -9.92 -2.06
C GLN A 628 21.56 -11.21 -1.67
N ALA A 629 20.91 -12.12 -0.95
CA ALA A 629 21.48 -13.40 -0.49
C ALA A 629 20.58 -14.57 -0.92
N MET A 630 20.19 -14.61 -2.20
CA MET A 630 19.09 -15.42 -2.74
C MET A 630 17.69 -14.81 -2.60
N GLY A 631 17.59 -13.48 -2.70
CA GLY A 631 16.34 -12.75 -2.53
C GLY A 631 16.35 -11.31 -3.00
N ARG A 632 15.15 -10.75 -3.18
CA ARG A 632 14.95 -9.40 -3.75
C ARG A 632 14.15 -8.50 -2.81
N ILE A 633 14.77 -7.50 -2.21
CA ILE A 633 14.11 -6.67 -1.18
C ILE A 633 12.82 -5.99 -1.68
N GLY A 634 12.82 -5.44 -2.90
CA GLY A 634 11.67 -4.73 -3.49
C GLY A 634 10.53 -5.62 -4.02
N GLU A 635 10.60 -6.95 -3.85
CA GLU A 635 9.63 -7.89 -4.46
C GLU A 635 8.82 -8.71 -3.46
N VAL A 636 8.92 -8.44 -2.15
CA VAL A 636 8.15 -9.16 -1.10
C VAL A 636 6.65 -9.05 -1.34
N VAL A 637 6.16 -7.82 -1.53
CA VAL A 637 4.73 -7.55 -1.77
C VAL A 637 4.32 -8.12 -3.13
N SER A 638 5.04 -7.81 -4.21
CA SER A 638 4.64 -8.22 -5.56
C SER A 638 4.64 -9.74 -5.73
N ARG A 639 5.58 -10.47 -5.15
CA ARG A 639 5.62 -11.93 -5.26
C ARG A 639 4.61 -12.65 -4.38
N THR A 640 4.18 -12.02 -3.29
CA THR A 640 2.99 -12.47 -2.56
C THR A 640 1.78 -12.50 -3.48
N TRP A 641 1.51 -11.39 -4.18
CA TRP A 641 0.33 -11.25 -5.04
C TRP A 641 0.43 -12.05 -6.34
N LYS A 642 1.61 -12.19 -6.94
CA LYS A 642 1.86 -13.12 -8.07
C LYS A 642 1.56 -14.56 -7.68
N THR A 643 1.90 -14.98 -6.47
CA THR A 643 1.64 -16.33 -5.97
C THR A 643 0.15 -16.57 -5.74
N ALA A 644 -0.56 -15.60 -5.14
CA ALA A 644 -2.01 -15.65 -5.00
C ALA A 644 -2.74 -15.69 -6.35
N HIS A 645 -2.27 -14.87 -7.31
CA HIS A 645 -2.77 -14.87 -8.69
C HIS A 645 -2.63 -16.25 -9.34
N LYS A 646 -1.41 -16.82 -9.34
CA LYS A 646 -1.15 -18.11 -9.97
C LYS A 646 -2.05 -19.20 -9.38
N ASN A 647 -2.17 -19.23 -8.05
CA ASN A 647 -3.03 -20.19 -7.37
C ASN A 647 -4.51 -19.99 -7.72
N LYS A 648 -5.00 -18.75 -7.85
CA LYS A 648 -6.36 -18.51 -8.35
C LYS A 648 -6.54 -19.07 -9.76
N VAL A 649 -5.63 -18.75 -10.68
CA VAL A 649 -5.73 -19.17 -12.09
C VAL A 649 -5.71 -20.70 -12.21
N GLN A 650 -4.85 -21.39 -11.46
CA GLN A 650 -4.66 -22.83 -11.59
C GLN A 650 -5.61 -23.66 -10.72
N ARG A 651 -6.06 -23.13 -9.58
CA ARG A 651 -6.83 -23.88 -8.57
C ARG A 651 -8.27 -23.36 -8.39
N GLY A 652 -8.59 -22.20 -8.95
CA GLY A 652 -9.89 -21.57 -8.81
C GLY A 652 -10.09 -20.92 -7.43
N HIS A 653 -11.35 -20.84 -7.01
CA HIS A 653 -11.78 -20.20 -5.77
C HIS A 653 -11.21 -20.89 -4.52
N LEU A 654 -10.78 -20.10 -3.53
CA LEU A 654 -10.35 -20.59 -2.22
C LEU A 654 -11.44 -20.30 -1.19
N ALA A 655 -12.15 -21.35 -0.76
CA ALA A 655 -13.23 -21.22 0.21
C ALA A 655 -12.71 -20.80 1.60
N ALA A 656 -13.37 -19.82 2.22
CA ALA A 656 -13.13 -19.49 3.62
C ALA A 656 -13.61 -20.62 4.56
N PRO A 657 -13.05 -20.73 5.77
CA PRO A 657 -13.54 -21.68 6.77
C PRO A 657 -15.05 -21.50 7.03
N GLY A 658 -15.82 -22.58 6.82
CA GLY A 658 -17.28 -22.57 7.01
C GLY A 658 -18.10 -22.00 5.85
N GLU A 659 -17.45 -21.60 4.75
CA GLU A 659 -18.12 -21.09 3.55
C GLU A 659 -18.87 -22.22 2.82
N LYS A 660 -20.15 -21.99 2.52
CA LYS A 660 -21.04 -22.99 1.90
C LYS A 660 -21.24 -22.81 0.39
N CYS A 661 -20.97 -21.62 -0.13
CA CYS A 661 -21.14 -21.27 -1.53
C CYS A 661 -19.97 -20.39 -1.96
N SER A 662 -19.47 -20.58 -3.18
CA SER A 662 -18.39 -19.75 -3.73
C SER A 662 -18.91 -18.34 -4.02
N PRO A 663 -18.50 -17.31 -3.25
CA PRO A 663 -18.78 -15.94 -3.60
C PRO A 663 -17.99 -15.57 -4.87
N ASN A 664 -18.47 -14.57 -5.59
CA ASN A 664 -17.76 -14.04 -6.74
C ASN A 664 -16.73 -12.98 -6.28
N ASN A 665 -15.85 -13.32 -5.34
CA ASN A 665 -14.73 -12.53 -4.83
C ASN A 665 -13.62 -13.43 -4.25
N ASP A 666 -12.45 -12.86 -4.00
CA ASP A 666 -11.26 -13.53 -3.47
C ASP A 666 -10.87 -13.04 -2.07
N ASN A 667 -11.83 -12.51 -1.29
CA ASN A 667 -11.53 -11.84 -0.02
C ASN A 667 -10.71 -12.72 0.93
N PHE A 668 -11.07 -14.00 1.07
CA PHE A 668 -10.34 -14.90 1.95
C PHE A 668 -8.90 -15.14 1.50
N ARG A 669 -8.68 -15.34 0.19
CA ARG A 669 -7.33 -15.45 -0.38
C ARG A 669 -6.57 -14.14 -0.18
N ALA A 670 -7.17 -12.99 -0.44
CA ALA A 670 -6.51 -11.69 -0.24
C ALA A 670 -6.10 -11.48 1.23
N LYS A 671 -6.99 -11.76 2.19
CA LYS A 671 -6.69 -11.73 3.63
C LYS A 671 -5.59 -12.71 4.03
N ARG A 672 -5.62 -13.95 3.49
CA ARG A 672 -4.58 -14.95 3.72
C ARG A 672 -3.21 -14.47 3.27
N TYR A 673 -3.11 -13.86 2.10
CA TYR A 673 -1.84 -13.47 1.50
C TYR A 673 -1.31 -12.13 2.05
N VAL A 674 -2.17 -11.13 2.31
CA VAL A 674 -1.72 -9.87 2.94
C VAL A 674 -1.14 -10.14 4.34
N SER A 675 -1.66 -11.13 5.08
CA SER A 675 -1.10 -11.54 6.38
C SER A 675 0.35 -12.00 6.31
N LYS A 676 0.79 -12.57 5.17
CA LYS A 676 2.11 -13.19 5.01
C LYS A 676 3.25 -12.18 5.06
N TYR A 677 2.99 -10.92 4.74
CA TYR A 677 3.99 -9.85 4.80
C TYR A 677 3.61 -8.70 5.74
N THR A 678 2.49 -8.80 6.47
CA THR A 678 2.06 -7.79 7.45
C THR A 678 2.00 -8.38 8.86
N ILE A 679 0.89 -8.99 9.26
CA ILE A 679 0.66 -9.37 10.65
C ILE A 679 1.46 -10.60 11.09
N ASN A 680 1.66 -11.59 10.22
CA ASN A 680 2.37 -12.83 10.59
C ASN A 680 3.86 -12.58 10.86
N PRO A 681 4.61 -11.82 10.03
CA PRO A 681 5.96 -11.42 10.37
C PRO A 681 6.02 -10.66 11.71
N ALA A 682 5.05 -9.76 11.97
CA ALA A 682 4.98 -9.03 13.23
C ALA A 682 4.72 -9.94 14.44
N ILE A 683 3.85 -10.95 14.32
CA ILE A 683 3.60 -11.92 15.40
C ILE A 683 4.85 -12.76 15.62
N ALA A 684 5.45 -13.30 14.55
CA ALA A 684 6.61 -14.17 14.63
C ALA A 684 7.82 -13.51 15.30
N HIS A 685 7.96 -12.19 15.20
CA HIS A 685 9.06 -11.43 15.80
C HIS A 685 8.64 -10.56 17.00
N GLY A 686 7.44 -10.77 17.56
CA GLY A 686 6.99 -10.08 18.78
C GLY A 686 6.72 -8.57 18.63
N CYS A 687 6.51 -8.10 17.40
CA CYS A 687 6.25 -6.70 17.04
C CYS A 687 4.75 -6.40 16.85
N SER A 688 3.88 -7.41 16.86
CA SER A 688 2.45 -7.29 16.51
C SER A 688 1.63 -6.38 17.41
N HIS A 689 2.15 -6.02 18.58
CA HIS A 689 1.55 -5.04 19.48
C HIS A 689 1.74 -3.59 19.01
N MET A 690 2.70 -3.33 18.12
CA MET A 690 2.96 -2.00 17.56
C MET A 690 2.64 -1.89 16.08
N ILE A 691 2.87 -2.93 15.27
CA ILE A 691 2.81 -2.86 13.80
C ILE A 691 2.13 -4.09 13.18
N GLY A 692 2.07 -4.13 11.85
CA GLY A 692 1.67 -5.30 11.07
C GLY A 692 0.20 -5.37 10.69
N SER A 693 -0.61 -4.36 11.01
CA SER A 693 -2.00 -4.27 10.54
C SER A 693 -2.56 -2.86 10.73
N ILE A 694 -3.65 -2.56 10.02
CA ILE A 694 -4.41 -1.32 10.19
C ILE A 694 -5.43 -1.53 11.32
N GLU A 695 -4.98 -1.32 12.56
CA GLU A 695 -5.79 -1.47 13.78
C GLU A 695 -5.52 -0.31 14.75
N ALA A 696 -6.54 0.13 15.47
CA ALA A 696 -6.39 1.19 16.47
C ALA A 696 -5.40 0.76 17.58
N GLY A 697 -4.57 1.70 18.02
CA GLY A 697 -3.48 1.49 18.98
C GLY A 697 -2.17 1.02 18.35
N LYS A 698 -2.09 0.86 17.02
CA LYS A 698 -0.84 0.56 16.30
C LYS A 698 -0.19 1.80 15.71
N TYR A 699 1.11 1.71 15.43
CA TYR A 699 1.88 2.74 14.77
C TYR A 699 1.33 2.98 13.35
N ALA A 700 1.21 4.23 12.93
CA ALA A 700 0.61 4.62 11.66
C ALA A 700 1.59 4.44 10.49
N ASP A 701 1.94 3.17 10.22
CA ASP A 701 2.70 2.72 9.05
C ASP A 701 1.74 2.19 7.98
N LEU A 702 1.45 3.03 6.99
CA LEU A 702 0.40 2.77 5.99
C LEU A 702 0.96 2.96 4.58
N VAL A 703 0.42 2.20 3.63
CA VAL A 703 0.79 2.29 2.21
C VAL A 703 -0.47 2.51 1.39
N MET A 704 -0.42 3.53 0.53
CA MET A 704 -1.52 3.90 -0.35
C MET A 704 -1.21 3.41 -1.76
N TYR A 705 -2.16 2.69 -2.37
CA TYR A 705 -2.07 2.21 -3.73
C TYR A 705 -3.23 2.74 -4.57
N ASN A 706 -2.93 3.19 -5.78
CA ASN A 706 -3.91 3.16 -6.85
C ASN A 706 -4.26 1.69 -7.15
N PRO A 707 -5.55 1.32 -7.26
CA PRO A 707 -5.96 -0.06 -7.55
C PRO A 707 -5.24 -0.70 -8.74
N ALA A 708 -4.93 0.08 -9.80
CA ALA A 708 -4.26 -0.40 -11.00
C ALA A 708 -2.77 -0.73 -10.78
N PHE A 709 -2.12 -0.14 -9.78
CA PHE A 709 -0.72 -0.38 -9.42
C PHE A 709 -0.58 -1.13 -8.09
N PHE A 710 -1.68 -1.68 -7.57
CA PHE A 710 -1.68 -2.38 -6.30
C PHE A 710 -0.65 -3.50 -6.27
N GLY A 711 0.19 -3.49 -5.23
CA GLY A 711 1.24 -4.47 -4.96
C GLY A 711 2.52 -4.34 -5.81
N THR A 712 2.60 -3.36 -6.72
CA THR A 712 3.84 -3.01 -7.44
C THR A 712 4.41 -1.69 -6.97
N LYS A 713 3.77 -0.58 -7.33
CA LYS A 713 4.26 0.78 -7.11
C LYS A 713 3.23 1.56 -6.27
N PRO A 714 3.46 1.75 -4.95
CA PRO A 714 2.58 2.56 -4.13
C PRO A 714 2.60 4.03 -4.57
N GLU A 715 1.50 4.74 -4.31
CA GLU A 715 1.40 6.19 -4.51
C GLU A 715 2.19 6.94 -3.45
N LEU A 716 2.03 6.53 -2.20
CA LEU A 716 2.79 7.06 -1.07
C LEU A 716 2.86 6.05 0.09
N ILE A 717 3.82 6.29 0.96
CA ILE A 717 4.04 5.53 2.20
C ILE A 717 4.10 6.49 3.39
N ILE A 718 3.29 6.18 4.39
CA ILE A 718 3.19 6.89 5.66
C ILE A 718 3.97 6.10 6.70
N LYS A 719 4.77 6.83 7.49
CA LYS A 719 5.62 6.36 8.56
C LYS A 719 5.32 7.14 9.82
N GLY A 720 4.78 6.45 10.83
CA GLY A 720 4.33 7.09 12.07
C GLY A 720 3.48 8.34 11.82
N GLY A 721 2.53 8.26 10.88
CA GLY A 721 1.62 9.35 10.54
C GLY A 721 2.16 10.44 9.61
N MET A 722 3.43 10.37 9.20
CA MET A 722 4.05 11.33 8.28
C MET A 722 4.40 10.66 6.95
N ILE A 723 4.20 11.34 5.82
CA ILE A 723 4.59 10.79 4.51
C ILE A 723 6.13 10.75 4.42
N ALA A 724 6.68 9.54 4.25
CA ALA A 724 8.13 9.30 4.12
C ALA A 724 8.56 9.02 2.67
N TRP A 725 7.64 8.56 1.82
CA TRP A 725 7.90 8.32 0.40
C TRP A 725 6.65 8.61 -0.43
N ALA A 726 6.81 9.16 -1.62
CA ALA A 726 5.70 9.37 -2.56
C ALA A 726 6.17 9.39 -4.01
N ASN A 727 5.28 9.02 -4.94
CA ASN A 727 5.43 9.30 -6.35
C ASN A 727 5.26 10.81 -6.57
N MET A 728 6.34 11.47 -6.98
CA MET A 728 6.37 12.92 -7.15
C MET A 728 7.00 13.29 -8.49
N GLY A 729 6.34 14.22 -9.16
CA GLY A 729 6.75 14.82 -10.42
C GLY A 729 8.00 15.69 -10.33
N ASP A 730 8.16 16.54 -11.35
CA ASP A 730 9.17 17.60 -11.38
C ASP A 730 8.97 18.58 -10.21
N ALA A 731 9.98 18.66 -9.34
CA ALA A 731 9.95 19.53 -8.16
C ALA A 731 9.87 21.04 -8.49
N ASN A 732 10.16 21.44 -9.72
CA ASN A 732 10.01 22.83 -10.19
C ASN A 732 8.64 23.11 -10.83
N ALA A 733 7.84 22.09 -11.10
CA ALA A 733 6.59 22.26 -11.83
C ALA A 733 5.54 23.05 -11.02
N SER A 734 4.57 23.62 -11.74
CA SER A 734 3.42 24.31 -11.16
C SER A 734 2.49 23.38 -10.36
N ILE A 735 2.52 22.08 -10.66
CA ILE A 735 1.73 21.02 -9.99
C ILE A 735 2.54 19.71 -9.87
N PRO A 736 2.28 18.89 -8.82
CA PRO A 736 3.15 17.77 -8.44
C PRO A 736 3.07 16.53 -9.35
N THR A 737 2.12 16.49 -10.29
CA THR A 737 1.83 15.36 -11.19
C THR A 737 2.60 15.44 -12.52
N THR A 738 3.41 16.48 -12.70
CA THR A 738 4.16 16.75 -13.93
C THR A 738 5.36 15.80 -14.09
N GLN A 739 5.52 15.18 -15.25
CA GLN A 739 6.63 14.25 -15.52
C GLN A 739 8.02 14.90 -15.39
N PRO A 740 9.06 14.15 -14.95
CA PRO A 740 9.00 12.74 -14.60
C PRO A 740 8.40 12.50 -13.20
N VAL A 741 7.42 11.60 -13.12
CA VAL A 741 6.89 11.09 -11.85
C VAL A 741 7.72 9.89 -11.42
N ILE A 742 8.47 10.04 -10.33
CA ILE A 742 9.31 8.99 -9.75
C ILE A 742 9.09 8.89 -8.24
N GLY A 743 9.44 7.76 -7.64
CA GLY A 743 9.45 7.63 -6.19
C GLY A 743 10.53 8.51 -5.58
N ARG A 744 10.18 9.25 -4.51
CA ARG A 744 11.10 10.16 -3.81
C ARG A 744 10.88 10.10 -2.31
N GLU A 745 11.95 10.28 -1.55
CA GLU A 745 11.89 10.54 -0.11
C GLU A 745 11.17 11.87 0.18
N MET A 746 10.26 11.85 1.13
CA MET A 746 9.48 13.00 1.58
C MET A 746 9.97 13.51 2.94
N TYR A 747 9.33 14.56 3.48
CA TYR A 747 9.76 15.17 4.75
C TYR A 747 9.83 14.18 5.92
N GLY A 748 8.94 13.17 5.98
CA GLY A 748 8.97 12.11 6.99
C GLY A 748 10.20 11.20 6.93
N ALA A 749 11.02 11.31 5.87
CA ALA A 749 12.28 10.60 5.71
C ALA A 749 13.53 11.41 6.08
N THR A 750 13.38 12.67 6.50
CA THR A 750 14.52 13.59 6.64
C THR A 750 14.76 14.06 8.09
N GLY A 751 16.04 14.17 8.47
CA GLY A 751 16.47 14.84 9.69
C GLY A 751 15.80 14.32 10.97
N ASN A 752 15.32 15.22 11.81
CA ASN A 752 14.59 14.88 13.05
C ASN A 752 13.09 14.60 12.80
N GLY A 753 12.64 14.66 11.54
CA GLY A 753 11.28 14.34 11.12
C GLY A 753 11.01 12.83 11.02
N ILE A 754 12.06 12.01 11.06
CA ILE A 754 11.94 10.55 10.99
C ILE A 754 11.11 10.02 12.16
N ARG A 755 10.05 9.28 11.81
CA ARG A 755 9.14 8.58 12.73
C ARG A 755 9.28 7.08 12.48
N ALA A 756 10.20 6.45 13.20
CA ALA A 756 10.52 5.05 13.05
C ALA A 756 10.99 4.43 14.38
N LEU A 757 10.84 3.12 14.49
CA LEU A 757 11.12 2.35 15.70
C LEU A 757 12.39 1.51 15.57
N ALA A 758 13.09 1.28 16.68
CA ALA A 758 14.16 0.29 16.79
C ALA A 758 13.66 -0.87 17.66
N PHE A 759 13.37 -2.02 17.05
CA PHE A 759 12.96 -3.21 17.78
C PHE A 759 14.16 -3.92 18.39
N VAL A 760 14.11 -4.16 19.70
CA VAL A 760 15.21 -4.71 20.50
C VAL A 760 14.69 -5.73 21.51
N SER A 761 15.56 -6.42 22.23
CA SER A 761 15.16 -7.29 23.34
C SER A 761 14.66 -6.48 24.55
N GLN A 762 13.76 -7.06 25.34
CA GLN A 762 13.32 -6.47 26.61
C GLN A 762 14.49 -6.28 27.59
N ASP A 763 15.42 -7.23 27.65
CA ASP A 763 16.59 -7.13 28.53
C ASP A 763 17.49 -5.93 28.20
N SER A 764 17.70 -5.60 26.91
CA SER A 764 18.50 -4.44 26.52
C SER A 764 17.92 -3.11 27.01
N VAL A 765 16.58 -3.05 27.16
CA VAL A 765 15.84 -1.91 27.73
C VAL A 765 16.00 -1.91 29.25
N ASP A 766 15.70 -3.04 29.90
CA ASP A 766 15.67 -3.15 31.36
C ASP A 766 17.07 -3.00 32.00
N SER A 767 18.10 -3.52 31.35
CA SER A 767 19.51 -3.39 31.75
C SER A 767 20.08 -1.98 31.49
N GLY A 768 19.36 -1.14 30.75
CA GLY A 768 19.81 0.20 30.36
C GLY A 768 20.95 0.20 29.34
N VAL A 769 21.24 -0.92 28.68
CA VAL A 769 22.27 -1.00 27.63
C VAL A 769 21.86 -0.17 26.42
N ILE A 770 20.62 -0.33 25.94
CA ILE A 770 20.13 0.37 24.74
C ILE A 770 20.13 1.89 24.91
N ALA A 771 19.84 2.37 26.13
CA ALA A 771 19.82 3.80 26.45
C ALA A 771 21.20 4.46 26.25
N LYS A 772 22.30 3.70 26.43
CA LYS A 772 23.67 4.20 26.24
C LYS A 772 24.02 4.46 24.77
N TYR A 773 23.24 3.91 23.84
CA TYR A 773 23.51 4.07 22.40
C TYR A 773 23.04 5.43 21.87
N ASN A 774 22.21 6.16 22.63
CA ASN A 774 21.69 7.50 22.31
C ASN A 774 21.00 7.56 20.94
N LEU A 775 20.15 6.57 20.66
CA LEU A 775 19.36 6.51 19.44
C LEU A 775 18.28 7.60 19.43
N LYS A 776 18.03 8.20 18.26
CA LYS A 776 16.89 9.09 18.02
C LYS A 776 15.61 8.31 17.80
N LYS A 777 15.70 7.12 17.17
CA LYS A 777 14.57 6.20 17.08
C LYS A 777 14.19 5.70 18.45
N GLN A 778 12.89 5.54 18.66
CA GLN A 778 12.37 4.96 19.89
C GLN A 778 12.72 3.47 19.95
N PRO A 779 13.46 3.01 20.98
CA PRO A 779 13.64 1.58 21.22
C PRO A 779 12.32 0.97 21.70
N VAL A 780 11.89 -0.12 21.08
CA VAL A 780 10.68 -0.86 21.44
C VAL A 780 11.04 -2.31 21.70
N PRO A 781 10.79 -2.85 22.91
CA PRO A 781 11.07 -4.24 23.20
C PRO A 781 10.10 -5.17 22.48
N VAL A 782 10.61 -6.22 21.85
CA VAL A 782 9.79 -7.33 21.34
C VAL A 782 9.16 -8.12 22.48
N LYS A 783 7.98 -8.71 22.24
CA LYS A 783 7.19 -9.40 23.26
C LYS A 783 6.48 -10.62 22.69
N LYS A 784 6.32 -11.67 23.50
CA LYS A 784 5.58 -12.89 23.16
C LYS A 784 6.16 -13.59 21.92
N CYS A 785 7.49 -13.71 21.86
CA CYS A 785 8.17 -14.45 20.81
C CYS A 785 8.15 -15.96 21.09
N ARG A 786 7.99 -16.36 22.36
CA ARG A 786 8.00 -17.76 22.80
C ARG A 786 6.60 -18.28 23.09
N GLY A 787 6.42 -19.59 22.97
CA GLY A 787 5.13 -20.26 23.14
C GLY A 787 4.15 -20.07 21.97
N LEU A 788 4.56 -19.36 20.91
CA LEU A 788 3.79 -19.25 19.67
C LEU A 788 3.73 -20.60 18.96
N LYS A 789 2.58 -20.86 18.36
CA LYS A 789 2.29 -22.01 17.52
C LYS A 789 1.91 -21.56 16.12
N LYS A 790 1.92 -22.50 15.19
CA LYS A 790 1.42 -22.31 13.83
C LYS A 790 0.00 -21.75 13.81
N SER A 791 -0.87 -22.21 14.72
CA SER A 791 -2.24 -21.72 14.87
C SER A 791 -2.37 -20.22 15.17
N ASP A 792 -1.31 -19.57 15.67
CA ASP A 792 -1.30 -18.13 15.93
C ASP A 792 -1.11 -17.30 14.66
N MET A 793 -0.63 -17.91 13.57
CA MET A 793 -0.43 -17.28 12.27
C MET A 793 -1.77 -17.03 11.59
N LYS A 794 -2.14 -15.75 11.46
CA LYS A 794 -3.44 -15.31 10.95
C LYS A 794 -3.66 -15.84 9.53
N HIS A 795 -4.77 -16.56 9.37
CA HIS A 795 -5.21 -17.22 8.13
C HIS A 795 -4.26 -18.29 7.58
N ASN A 796 -3.13 -18.56 8.25
CA ASN A 796 -2.04 -19.41 7.76
C ASN A 796 -1.54 -20.36 8.86
N GLY A 797 -2.48 -20.94 9.61
CA GLY A 797 -2.20 -21.78 10.77
C GLY A 797 -2.39 -23.28 10.55
N VAL A 798 -2.38 -23.76 9.31
CA VAL A 798 -2.59 -25.19 8.99
C VAL A 798 -1.29 -25.97 9.21
N THR A 799 -1.42 -27.19 9.74
CA THR A 799 -0.32 -28.14 10.04
C THR A 799 -0.62 -29.50 9.38
N PRO A 800 -0.48 -29.62 8.04
CA PRO A 800 -0.75 -30.88 7.36
C PRO A 800 0.36 -31.91 7.65
N GLU A 801 0.07 -33.21 7.56
CA GLU A 801 1.11 -34.25 7.56
C GLU A 801 1.87 -34.19 6.23
N ILE A 802 3.11 -33.72 6.27
CA ILE A 802 3.95 -33.59 5.07
C ILE A 802 4.88 -34.79 4.93
N LYS A 803 4.87 -35.40 3.74
CA LYS A 803 5.82 -36.43 3.30
C LYS A 803 6.50 -35.97 2.03
N VAL A 804 7.79 -36.24 1.94
CA VAL A 804 8.60 -36.02 0.75
C VAL A 804 9.21 -37.35 0.37
N ASP A 805 9.03 -37.77 -0.87
CA ASP A 805 9.68 -38.96 -1.37
C ASP A 805 11.20 -38.70 -1.56
N PRO A 806 12.09 -39.53 -0.99
CA PRO A 806 13.52 -39.26 -0.99
C PRO A 806 14.20 -39.45 -2.35
N GLU A 807 13.55 -40.11 -3.31
CA GLU A 807 14.11 -40.37 -4.65
C GLU A 807 13.49 -39.46 -5.72
N THR A 808 12.18 -39.23 -5.64
CA THR A 808 11.41 -38.45 -6.63
C THR A 808 11.13 -37.02 -6.19
N TYR A 809 11.32 -36.70 -4.91
CA TYR A 809 11.04 -35.40 -4.28
C TYR A 809 9.58 -34.97 -4.31
N GLU A 810 8.66 -35.86 -4.72
CA GLU A 810 7.22 -35.61 -4.68
C GLU A 810 6.78 -35.28 -3.25
N VAL A 811 6.05 -34.17 -3.11
CA VAL A 811 5.57 -33.68 -1.82
C VAL A 811 4.09 -34.01 -1.66
N TYR A 812 3.75 -34.65 -0.55
CA TYR A 812 2.38 -34.98 -0.18
C TYR A 812 2.00 -34.26 1.11
N ALA A 813 0.84 -33.62 1.12
CA ALA A 813 0.21 -33.06 2.32
C ALA A 813 -1.10 -33.81 2.59
N ASP A 814 -1.22 -34.44 3.76
CA ASP A 814 -2.35 -35.30 4.13
C ASP A 814 -2.67 -36.37 3.06
N GLY A 815 -1.62 -36.91 2.43
CA GLY A 815 -1.70 -37.91 1.36
C GLY A 815 -2.07 -37.37 -0.03
N VAL A 816 -2.21 -36.05 -0.20
CA VAL A 816 -2.50 -35.40 -1.49
C VAL A 816 -1.22 -34.84 -2.09
N HIS A 817 -0.93 -35.15 -3.36
CA HIS A 817 0.25 -34.63 -4.07
C HIS A 817 0.14 -33.11 -4.27
N MET A 818 1.07 -32.36 -3.67
CA MET A 818 1.18 -30.91 -3.75
C MET A 818 2.02 -30.54 -4.99
N THR A 819 1.37 -30.42 -6.15
CA THR A 819 2.05 -30.09 -7.40
C THR A 819 1.27 -29.05 -8.21
N CYS A 820 1.99 -28.30 -9.03
CA CYS A 820 1.43 -27.35 -9.99
C CYS A 820 2.39 -27.14 -11.18
N PRO A 821 1.88 -26.86 -12.38
CA PRO A 821 2.75 -26.52 -13.51
C PRO A 821 3.36 -25.13 -13.33
N PRO A 822 4.54 -24.87 -13.92
CA PRO A 822 5.15 -23.53 -13.90
C PRO A 822 4.27 -22.52 -14.63
N ALA A 823 4.25 -21.28 -14.13
CA ALA A 823 3.63 -20.17 -14.84
C ALA A 823 4.50 -19.73 -16.04
N THR A 824 3.84 -19.43 -17.17
CA THR A 824 4.48 -18.92 -18.39
C THR A 824 4.47 -17.39 -18.46
N GLU A 825 3.51 -16.75 -17.81
CA GLU A 825 3.35 -15.31 -17.69
C GLU A 825 2.83 -14.98 -16.28
N LEU A 826 3.18 -13.81 -15.78
CA LEU A 826 2.70 -13.29 -14.51
C LEU A 826 2.25 -11.82 -14.65
N PRO A 827 1.25 -11.40 -13.86
CA PRO A 827 0.94 -9.99 -13.69
C PRO A 827 2.08 -9.29 -12.94
N MET A 828 1.99 -7.97 -12.76
CA MET A 828 2.91 -7.22 -11.89
C MET A 828 4.38 -7.35 -12.35
N ALA A 829 4.57 -7.44 -13.67
CA ALA A 829 5.85 -7.64 -14.34
C ALA A 829 6.00 -6.65 -15.50
N GLN A 830 6.03 -7.12 -16.75
CA GLN A 830 6.28 -6.28 -17.93
C GLN A 830 5.23 -5.17 -18.16
N ASN A 831 4.04 -5.28 -17.57
CA ASN A 831 3.03 -4.21 -17.61
C ASN A 831 3.41 -2.98 -16.77
N HIS A 832 4.34 -3.12 -15.82
CA HIS A 832 4.63 -2.11 -14.80
C HIS A 832 6.07 -1.61 -14.82
N PHE A 833 7.05 -2.44 -15.16
CA PHE A 833 8.47 -2.11 -15.04
C PHE A 833 9.12 -1.78 -16.38
N ILE A 834 10.10 -0.86 -16.36
CA ILE A 834 10.85 -0.44 -17.56
C ILE A 834 11.89 -1.51 -17.94
N PHE A 835 12.41 -2.27 -16.98
CA PHE A 835 13.39 -3.34 -17.15
C PHE A 835 12.95 -4.62 -16.46
#